data_AF-A0AAD1R801-F1
#
_entry.id   AF-A0AAD1R801-F1
#
_cell.length_a   1.000
_cell.length_b   1.000
_cell.length_c   1.000
_cell.angle_alpha   90.00
_cell.angle_beta   90.00
_cell.angle_gamma   90.00
#
_symmetry.space_group_name_H-M   'P 1'
#
loop_
_entity.id
_entity.type
_entity.pdbx_description
1 polymer ?
#
loop_
_entity_poly.entity_id
_entity_poly.type
_entity_poly.pdbx_seq_one_letter_code
_entity_poly.pdbx_strand_id
1 'polypeptide(L)'
;MILPPLFGAIQTVKDGLETRYVVAYLGLTAVGLGSWCFHMTLQYEMQLLDELPMIYSCSIFVYCLYECFKNRNSYNYLLLVILALFSLIVTTVYLRWKEPVFHQVMYGVLVSFLVLRSVYIVTWVYPWLRGLAYTSLGVFFIGFVLWNVDSIFCPTWRGARQKMPPVIGAVTQFHAWWHILTGLGSYLHILFSLYTRTLFLKCRPKVKLSQYYDLKRECQKKKVLFEDSLFPASNESLYYKTQRLQGVQWKRPKDICDNPRLFVDGISSHDLHQGQVGNCWFIAACSSLASREALWQKVIPNWKEQEWNPEKPENYAGIFHFQFWRFGVWVDIVIDDRLPTINNQLIYCHSNEKNEMWCALVEKAYAKLSGCYEALDGGNTADALVDFTGGVSEPIELSEEDYVTDENKRNDLFERVLKVFNRGGLISCSIKANSAADMEARLDCGLVKGHAYAVTDVRKVRLGHGLLAFFKSEKLDMIRMRNPWGEREWNGPWSDSSEEWQKVSKGEREKLGVTVDDDGEFWMTFEDFCKHYTDIIMCRLINTSYLSIHKTWEEAVLTSAWVKHDDPLQNRCGGCVNYKATYLQNPQFVFDVKKPEDEVLICLQQKTKRTTQKDGKFENLAIGFDVHQVELNRKYRMHTPQQKVASSIYINSRSVFFRKEMKEGRYVIIPTTFEPGQTGEFLLRVFTDVPSNCCELQLDEPKRTCWSGMCGFPQVVSQVHVVSAAGLKKQDSDGGADPYVIISCEGSKVQSSVTKDTLDPKFDVKGLFYRKKPGQPIIVQVWNHNVIKDEFMGQVVLSGDPNNHPTQHSLQLQDKSNKENAEVSGSLQLVLFTSSSLTGI
;
A
#
# COMPACT_ATOMS: atom_id res chain seq x y z
N MET A 1 34.09 -6.04 -5.90
CA MET A 1 34.42 -4.76 -5.24
C MET A 1 34.16 -3.52 -6.09
N ILE A 2 34.47 -3.49 -7.39
CA ILE A 2 34.32 -2.26 -8.21
C ILE A 2 32.94 -2.16 -8.89
N LEU A 3 32.54 -3.21 -9.62
CA LEU A 3 31.33 -3.19 -10.46
C LEU A 3 30.00 -3.05 -9.69
N PRO A 4 29.75 -3.81 -8.59
CA PRO A 4 28.47 -3.71 -7.89
C PRO A 4 28.20 -2.31 -7.30
N PRO A 5 29.17 -1.65 -6.61
CA PRO A 5 28.97 -0.28 -6.14
C PRO A 5 28.80 0.73 -7.30
N LEU A 6 29.52 0.58 -8.41
CA LEU A 6 29.35 1.45 -9.57
C LEU A 6 27.93 1.34 -10.15
N PHE A 7 27.41 0.11 -10.27
CA PHE A 7 26.02 -0.13 -10.64
C PHE A 7 25.04 0.49 -9.62
N GLY A 8 25.31 0.34 -8.32
CA GLY A 8 24.54 0.96 -7.24
C GLY A 8 24.50 2.49 -7.35
N ALA A 9 25.62 3.15 -7.67
CA ALA A 9 25.68 4.59 -7.89
C ALA A 9 24.81 5.02 -9.09
N ILE A 10 24.94 4.33 -10.22
CA ILE A 10 24.15 4.61 -11.43
C ILE A 10 22.66 4.42 -11.15
N GLN A 11 22.30 3.34 -10.46
CA GLN A 11 20.91 3.05 -10.11
C GLN A 11 20.33 4.11 -9.17
N THR A 12 21.10 4.54 -8.17
CA THR A 12 20.71 5.60 -7.23
C THR A 12 20.40 6.92 -7.97
N VAL A 13 21.19 7.27 -8.99
CA VAL A 13 20.93 8.44 -9.85
C VAL A 13 19.68 8.25 -10.70
N LYS A 14 19.51 7.09 -11.34
CA LYS A 14 18.34 6.77 -12.17
C LYS A 14 17.04 6.81 -11.38
N ASP A 15 17.07 6.35 -10.14
CA ASP A 15 15.91 6.29 -9.25
C ASP A 15 15.63 7.65 -8.56
N GLY A 16 16.41 8.69 -8.84
CA GLY A 16 16.21 10.03 -8.28
C GLY A 16 16.45 10.13 -6.76
N LEU A 17 17.30 9.25 -6.22
CA LEU A 17 17.61 9.16 -4.79
C LEU A 17 18.68 10.20 -4.37
N GLU A 18 18.87 10.38 -3.05
CA GLU A 18 19.73 11.44 -2.51
C GLU A 18 21.22 11.26 -2.89
N THR A 19 21.88 12.36 -3.26
CA THR A 19 23.27 12.37 -3.76
C THR A 19 24.29 11.78 -2.78
N ARG A 20 24.05 11.85 -1.47
CA ARG A 20 24.93 11.25 -0.45
C ARG A 20 25.14 9.75 -0.61
N TYR A 21 24.13 9.02 -1.11
CA TYR A 21 24.26 7.58 -1.38
C TYR A 21 25.02 7.29 -2.67
N VAL A 22 24.94 8.19 -3.67
CA VAL A 22 25.82 8.14 -4.85
C VAL A 22 27.27 8.27 -4.41
N VAL A 23 27.56 9.23 -3.53
CA VAL A 23 28.91 9.44 -2.96
C VAL A 23 29.37 8.23 -2.15
N ALA A 24 28.49 7.60 -1.37
CA ALA A 24 28.81 6.37 -0.64
C ALA A 24 29.22 5.22 -1.57
N TYR A 25 28.45 4.98 -2.64
CA TYR A 25 28.80 3.94 -3.62
C TYR A 25 30.10 4.23 -4.37
N LEU A 26 30.34 5.49 -4.75
CA LEU A 26 31.58 5.90 -5.39
C LEU A 26 32.79 5.77 -4.46
N GLY A 27 32.63 6.04 -3.16
CA GLY A 27 33.67 5.80 -2.16
C GLY A 27 34.07 4.32 -2.11
N LEU A 28 33.10 3.40 -2.09
CA LEU A 28 33.36 1.97 -2.12
C LEU A 28 34.03 1.52 -3.44
N THR A 29 33.66 2.13 -4.57
CA THR A 29 34.36 1.91 -5.85
C THR A 29 35.81 2.35 -5.77
N ALA A 30 36.12 3.49 -5.13
CA ALA A 30 37.48 3.98 -4.96
C ALA A 30 38.35 3.03 -4.13
N VAL A 31 37.81 2.46 -3.03
CA VAL A 31 38.49 1.41 -2.25
C VAL A 31 38.82 0.21 -3.14
N GLY A 32 37.86 -0.26 -3.95
CA GLY A 32 38.07 -1.39 -4.86
C GLY A 32 39.13 -1.13 -5.93
N LEU A 33 39.22 0.10 -6.46
CA LEU A 33 40.25 0.49 -7.42
C LEU A 33 41.64 0.56 -6.76
N GLY A 34 41.73 1.13 -5.56
CA GLY A 34 42.96 1.19 -4.78
C GLY A 34 43.53 -0.19 -4.48
N SER A 35 42.68 -1.09 -3.98
CA SER A 35 43.02 -2.50 -3.76
C SER A 35 43.59 -3.17 -5.02
N TRP A 36 42.92 -2.98 -6.16
CA TRP A 36 43.38 -3.55 -7.43
C TRP A 36 44.76 -2.99 -7.84
N CYS A 37 44.97 -1.68 -7.74
CA CYS A 37 46.26 -1.05 -8.05
C CYS A 37 47.38 -1.55 -7.12
N PHE A 38 47.10 -1.72 -5.83
CA PHE A 38 48.08 -2.24 -4.88
C PHE A 38 48.48 -3.68 -5.21
N HIS A 39 47.53 -4.59 -5.43
CA HIS A 39 47.85 -5.99 -5.73
C HIS A 39 48.52 -6.20 -7.10
N MET A 40 48.41 -5.23 -8.01
CA MET A 40 49.11 -5.27 -9.30
C MET A 40 50.54 -4.71 -9.25
N THR A 41 50.86 -3.85 -8.28
CA THR A 41 52.12 -3.09 -8.25
C THR A 41 52.98 -3.33 -7.02
N LEU A 42 52.35 -3.65 -5.88
CA LEU A 42 52.94 -3.78 -4.55
C LEU A 42 53.75 -2.54 -4.10
N GLN A 43 53.43 -1.37 -4.65
CA GLN A 43 54.05 -0.10 -4.28
C GLN A 43 53.41 0.48 -3.02
N TYR A 44 54.22 1.16 -2.20
CA TYR A 44 53.75 1.80 -0.97
C TYR A 44 52.70 2.89 -1.25
N GLU A 45 52.88 3.65 -2.33
CA GLU A 45 51.93 4.66 -2.79
C GLU A 45 50.57 4.04 -3.12
N MET A 46 50.56 2.83 -3.66
CA MET A 46 49.33 2.10 -3.98
C MET A 46 48.73 1.44 -2.74
N GLN A 47 49.54 1.07 -1.74
CA GLN A 47 49.04 0.66 -0.42
C GLN A 47 48.24 1.78 0.25
N LEU A 48 48.73 3.02 0.18
CA LEU A 48 47.98 4.18 0.66
C LEU A 48 46.65 4.36 -0.07
N LEU A 49 46.61 4.02 -1.37
CA LEU A 49 45.39 4.06 -2.18
C LEU A 49 44.41 2.92 -1.83
N ASP A 50 44.87 1.80 -1.28
CA ASP A 50 44.00 0.74 -0.75
C ASP A 50 43.42 1.14 0.63
N GLU A 51 44.27 1.67 1.51
CA GLU A 51 43.95 1.86 2.93
C GLU A 51 43.25 3.19 3.24
N LEU A 52 43.73 4.32 2.72
CA LEU A 52 43.18 5.64 3.08
C LEU A 52 41.72 5.81 2.61
N PRO A 53 41.32 5.42 1.38
CA PRO A 53 39.93 5.51 0.95
C PRO A 53 38.94 4.75 1.85
N MET A 54 39.39 3.73 2.59
CA MET A 54 38.54 3.03 3.57
C MET A 54 38.08 3.97 4.69
N ILE A 55 38.95 4.86 5.19
CA ILE A 55 38.61 5.84 6.24
C ILE A 55 37.59 6.86 5.74
N TYR A 56 37.83 7.43 4.54
CA TYR A 56 36.93 8.41 3.94
C TYR A 56 35.57 7.80 3.61
N SER A 57 35.55 6.61 3.00
CA SER A 57 34.31 5.92 2.64
C SER A 57 33.50 5.52 3.88
N CYS A 58 34.16 4.98 4.90
CA CYS A 58 33.50 4.62 6.15
C CYS A 58 32.92 5.85 6.87
N SER A 59 33.61 6.99 6.83
CA SER A 59 33.09 8.27 7.32
C SER A 59 31.81 8.69 6.59
N ILE A 60 31.76 8.53 5.26
CA ILE A 60 30.53 8.78 4.47
C ILE A 60 29.41 7.82 4.88
N PHE A 61 29.71 6.55 5.14
CA PHE A 61 28.72 5.58 5.60
C PHE A 61 28.15 5.96 6.97
N VAL A 62 29.01 6.40 7.91
CA VAL A 62 28.61 6.89 9.24
C VAL A 62 27.67 8.08 9.07
N TYR A 63 28.05 9.05 8.25
CA TYR A 63 27.20 10.20 7.95
C TYR A 63 25.83 9.78 7.40
N CYS A 64 25.80 8.92 6.38
CA CYS A 64 24.55 8.46 5.78
C CYS A 64 23.64 7.77 6.80
N LEU A 65 24.19 6.87 7.62
CA LEU A 65 23.43 6.09 8.58
C LEU A 65 22.89 6.94 9.75
N TYR A 66 23.67 7.87 10.28
CA TYR A 66 23.23 8.76 11.36
C TYR A 66 22.19 9.79 10.89
N GLU A 67 22.29 10.22 9.64
CA GLU A 67 21.37 11.17 9.01
C GLU A 67 20.19 10.48 8.27
N CYS A 68 19.97 9.17 8.48
CA CYS A 68 18.86 8.42 7.88
C CYS A 68 17.48 8.97 8.30
N PHE A 69 17.34 9.49 9.52
CA PHE A 69 16.07 9.92 10.12
C PHE A 69 15.87 11.45 10.12
N LYS A 70 16.56 12.19 9.25
CA LYS A 70 16.47 13.67 9.16
C LYS A 70 15.61 14.13 7.97
N ASN A 71 15.36 15.42 7.80
CA ASN A 71 14.48 15.89 6.70
C ASN A 71 15.11 15.63 5.32
N ARG A 72 14.29 15.64 4.24
CA ARG A 72 14.82 15.64 2.86
C ARG A 72 15.60 16.95 2.66
N ASN A 73 16.80 16.87 2.09
CA ASN A 73 17.71 17.99 1.86
C ASN A 73 18.21 18.73 3.13
N SER A 74 18.10 18.13 4.33
CA SER A 74 18.80 18.67 5.50
C SER A 74 20.24 18.14 5.56
N TYR A 75 21.21 19.04 5.68
CA TYR A 75 22.63 18.70 5.79
C TYR A 75 23.14 19.01 7.19
N ASN A 76 23.72 18.02 7.86
CA ASN A 76 24.37 18.20 9.15
C ASN A 76 25.84 18.58 8.94
N TYR A 77 26.08 19.86 8.70
CA TYR A 77 27.42 20.39 8.44
C TYR A 77 28.39 20.14 9.61
N LEU A 78 27.90 20.14 10.85
CA LEU A 78 28.72 19.86 12.02
C LEU A 78 29.28 18.43 11.97
N LEU A 79 28.42 17.43 11.76
CA LEU A 79 28.85 16.03 11.64
C LEU A 79 29.79 15.83 10.45
N LEU A 80 29.49 16.49 9.32
CA LEU A 80 30.32 16.43 8.12
C LEU A 80 31.72 16.99 8.39
N VAL A 81 31.82 18.15 9.05
CA VAL A 81 33.11 18.77 9.42
C VAL A 81 33.87 17.89 10.41
N ILE A 82 33.20 17.32 11.42
CA ILE A 82 33.83 16.41 12.39
C ILE A 82 34.44 15.19 11.68
N LEU A 83 33.68 14.54 10.80
CA LEU A 83 34.14 13.36 10.08
C LEU A 83 35.24 13.69 9.05
N ALA A 84 35.19 14.86 8.43
CA ALA A 84 36.24 15.33 7.53
C ALA A 84 37.54 15.63 8.30
N LEU A 85 37.46 16.33 9.43
CA LEU A 85 38.61 16.58 10.30
C LEU A 85 39.21 15.28 10.84
N PHE A 86 38.38 14.33 11.27
CA PHE A 86 38.82 13.00 11.67
C PHE A 86 39.63 12.32 10.55
N SER A 87 39.09 12.28 9.33
CA SER A 87 39.74 11.65 8.18
C SER A 87 41.09 12.33 7.83
N LEU A 88 41.16 13.66 7.91
CA LEU A 88 42.38 14.43 7.66
C LEU A 88 43.45 14.19 8.74
N ILE A 89 43.06 14.14 10.01
CA ILE A 89 43.97 13.86 11.13
C ILE A 89 44.55 12.45 10.98
N VAL A 90 43.69 11.44 10.77
CA VAL A 90 44.12 10.05 10.57
C VAL A 90 45.08 9.95 9.39
N THR A 91 44.75 10.60 8.25
CA THR A 91 45.64 10.63 7.08
C THR A 91 47.00 11.24 7.40
N THR A 92 47.00 12.40 8.07
CA THR A 92 48.25 13.12 8.39
C THR A 92 49.14 12.32 9.33
N VAL A 93 48.57 11.74 10.39
CA VAL A 93 49.31 10.90 11.33
C VAL A 93 49.82 9.64 10.64
N TYR A 94 48.99 9.01 9.80
CA TYR A 94 49.37 7.78 9.11
C TYR A 94 50.52 7.99 8.12
N LEU A 95 50.51 9.09 7.36
CA LEU A 95 51.61 9.43 6.43
C LEU A 95 52.93 9.75 7.15
N ARG A 96 52.88 10.20 8.41
CA ARG A 96 54.07 10.55 9.21
C ARG A 96 54.64 9.35 9.95
N TRP A 97 53.78 8.55 10.57
CA TRP A 97 54.20 7.44 11.44
C TRP A 97 54.34 6.13 10.66
N LYS A 98 53.58 5.94 9.57
CA LYS A 98 53.62 4.74 8.70
C LYS A 98 53.41 3.42 9.45
N GLU A 99 52.64 3.45 10.54
CA GLU A 99 52.30 2.28 11.35
C GLU A 99 50.93 1.70 10.96
N PRO A 100 50.85 0.53 10.30
CA PRO A 100 49.58 -0.05 9.82
C PRO A 100 48.57 -0.31 10.94
N VAL A 101 49.05 -0.61 12.15
CA VAL A 101 48.19 -0.85 13.32
C VAL A 101 47.38 0.41 13.67
N PHE A 102 47.96 1.61 13.52
CA PHE A 102 47.25 2.86 13.77
C PHE A 102 46.05 3.02 12.83
N HIS A 103 46.24 2.76 11.53
CA HIS A 103 45.15 2.78 10.54
C HIS A 103 44.03 1.80 10.91
N GLN A 104 44.39 0.56 11.25
CA GLN A 104 43.43 -0.49 11.59
C GLN A 104 42.58 -0.12 12.81
N VAL A 105 43.19 0.46 13.85
CA VAL A 105 42.48 0.91 15.05
C VAL A 105 41.51 2.06 14.70
N MET A 106 41.95 3.06 13.94
CA MET A 106 41.10 4.19 13.54
C MET A 106 39.93 3.75 12.64
N TYR A 107 40.18 2.81 11.73
CA TYR A 107 39.13 2.21 10.91
C TYR A 107 38.14 1.41 11.77
N GLY A 108 38.65 0.62 12.73
CA GLY A 108 37.83 -0.14 13.68
C GLY A 108 36.90 0.75 14.51
N VAL A 109 37.35 1.95 14.91
CA VAL A 109 36.52 2.95 15.60
C VAL A 109 35.33 3.37 14.74
N LEU A 110 35.54 3.72 13.46
CA LEU A 110 34.43 4.08 12.56
C LEU A 110 33.45 2.91 12.35
N VAL A 111 33.97 1.69 12.15
CA VAL A 111 33.15 0.49 12.00
C VAL A 111 32.31 0.24 13.26
N SER A 112 32.84 0.47 14.46
CA SER A 112 32.08 0.30 15.70
C SER A 112 30.87 1.24 15.78
N PHE A 113 31.00 2.51 15.36
CA PHE A 113 29.88 3.44 15.27
C PHE A 113 28.82 2.96 14.28
N LEU A 114 29.22 2.42 13.12
CA LEU A 114 28.29 1.83 12.15
C LEU A 114 27.54 0.64 12.75
N VAL A 115 28.25 -0.29 13.39
CA VAL A 115 27.65 -1.49 13.99
C VAL A 115 26.67 -1.11 15.08
N LEU A 116 27.07 -0.27 16.03
CA LEU A 116 26.20 0.16 17.15
C LEU A 116 24.93 0.84 16.63
N ARG A 117 25.07 1.71 15.63
CA ARG A 117 23.91 2.40 15.04
C ARG A 117 23.03 1.45 14.24
N SER A 118 23.59 0.52 13.48
CA SER A 118 22.85 -0.51 12.76
C SER A 118 22.06 -1.40 13.71
N VAL A 119 22.68 -1.87 14.80
CA VAL A 119 22.02 -2.67 15.84
C VAL A 119 20.89 -1.88 16.48
N TYR A 120 21.11 -0.61 16.84
CA TYR A 120 20.04 0.24 17.36
C TYR A 120 18.83 0.31 16.41
N ILE A 121 19.08 0.52 15.11
CA ILE A 121 18.02 0.62 14.10
C ILE A 121 17.23 -0.70 14.01
N VAL A 122 17.89 -1.84 13.92
CA VAL A 122 17.18 -3.13 13.73
C VAL A 122 16.64 -3.74 15.02
N THR A 123 17.08 -3.26 16.18
CA THR A 123 16.50 -3.66 17.46
C THR A 123 15.26 -2.83 17.79
N TRP A 124 15.34 -1.50 17.62
CA TRP A 124 14.35 -0.56 18.18
C TRP A 124 13.50 0.17 17.14
N VAL A 125 13.97 0.34 15.90
CA VAL A 125 13.29 1.19 14.90
C VAL A 125 12.62 0.38 13.79
N TYR A 126 13.40 -0.45 13.07
CA TYR A 126 12.93 -1.28 11.96
C TYR A 126 13.35 -2.75 12.13
N PRO A 127 12.65 -3.52 12.98
CA PRO A 127 12.96 -4.93 13.25
C PRO A 127 12.94 -5.84 12.03
N TRP A 128 12.18 -5.52 11.00
CA TRP A 128 12.13 -6.31 9.76
C TRP A 128 13.40 -6.19 8.90
N LEU A 129 14.25 -5.19 9.13
CA LEU A 129 15.53 -5.06 8.43
C LEU A 129 16.66 -5.90 9.03
N ARG A 130 16.39 -6.68 10.08
CA ARG A 130 17.37 -7.56 10.75
C ARG A 130 18.07 -8.49 9.76
N GLY A 131 17.34 -9.08 8.82
CA GLY A 131 17.93 -9.95 7.80
C GLY A 131 19.05 -9.25 7.03
N LEU A 132 18.73 -8.13 6.37
CA LEU A 132 19.70 -7.38 5.57
C LEU A 132 20.87 -6.83 6.41
N ALA A 133 20.58 -6.29 7.61
CA ALA A 133 21.62 -5.75 8.49
C ALA A 133 22.56 -6.84 9.02
N TYR A 134 22.03 -7.95 9.53
CA TYR A 134 22.85 -9.05 10.04
C TYR A 134 23.56 -9.82 8.93
N THR A 135 22.99 -9.94 7.73
CA THR A 135 23.71 -10.47 6.57
C THR A 135 24.87 -9.56 6.19
N SER A 136 24.66 -8.24 6.11
CA SER A 136 25.72 -7.27 5.83
C SER A 136 26.85 -7.35 6.86
N LEU A 137 26.52 -7.28 8.16
CA LEU A 137 27.47 -7.35 9.26
C LEU A 137 28.18 -8.70 9.34
N GLY A 138 27.43 -9.80 9.16
CA GLY A 138 27.96 -11.16 9.20
C GLY A 138 28.93 -11.45 8.06
N VAL A 139 28.60 -11.05 6.83
CA VAL A 139 29.49 -11.20 5.66
C VAL A 139 30.78 -10.40 5.87
N PHE A 140 30.68 -9.18 6.39
CA PHE A 140 31.85 -8.36 6.72
C PHE A 140 32.71 -9.02 7.81
N PHE A 141 32.07 -9.51 8.88
CA PHE A 141 32.76 -10.16 10.00
C PHE A 141 33.47 -11.45 9.59
N ILE A 142 32.85 -12.28 8.74
CA ILE A 142 33.50 -13.49 8.20
C ILE A 142 34.74 -13.12 7.41
N GLY A 143 34.66 -12.07 6.56
CA GLY A 143 35.83 -11.52 5.88
C GLY A 143 36.95 -11.18 6.86
N PHE A 144 36.63 -10.44 7.92
CA PHE A 144 37.58 -10.05 8.98
C PHE A 144 38.24 -11.23 9.68
N VAL A 145 37.46 -12.26 10.01
CA VAL A 145 37.99 -13.48 10.62
C VAL A 145 38.95 -14.19 9.66
N LEU A 146 38.58 -14.36 8.40
CA LEU A 146 39.43 -14.99 7.39
C LEU A 146 40.76 -14.24 7.18
N TRP A 147 40.72 -12.90 7.20
CA TRP A 147 41.93 -12.08 7.13
C TRP A 147 42.87 -12.32 8.33
N ASN A 148 42.33 -12.34 9.55
CA ASN A 148 43.13 -12.59 10.75
C ASN A 148 43.75 -14.00 10.74
N VAL A 149 43.00 -15.01 10.29
CA VAL A 149 43.51 -16.37 10.11
C VAL A 149 44.68 -16.38 9.12
N ASP A 150 44.55 -15.70 7.97
CA ASP A 150 45.63 -15.62 6.98
C ASP A 150 46.85 -14.85 7.51
N SER A 151 46.62 -13.79 8.29
CA SER A 151 47.69 -12.96 8.86
C SER A 151 48.50 -13.70 9.93
N ILE A 152 47.84 -14.43 10.83
CA ILE A 152 48.49 -15.14 11.94
C ILE A 152 49.19 -16.42 11.45
N PHE A 153 48.54 -17.18 10.58
CA PHE A 153 49.04 -18.49 10.13
C PHE A 153 49.70 -18.45 8.75
N CYS A 154 50.09 -17.26 8.28
CA CYS A 154 50.65 -17.03 6.94
C CYS A 154 51.77 -18.00 6.53
N PRO A 155 52.77 -18.33 7.39
CA PRO A 155 53.85 -19.25 7.03
C PRO A 155 53.35 -20.68 6.79
N THR A 156 52.44 -21.15 7.66
CA THR A 156 51.85 -22.50 7.60
C THR A 156 50.98 -22.68 6.36
N TRP A 157 50.13 -21.69 6.05
CA TRP A 157 49.24 -21.73 4.89
C TRP A 157 49.96 -21.59 3.55
N ARG A 158 51.08 -20.84 3.49
CA ARG A 158 51.91 -20.80 2.26
C ARG A 158 52.53 -22.16 1.97
N GLY A 159 53.05 -22.85 2.98
CA GLY A 159 53.61 -24.20 2.82
C GLY A 159 52.57 -25.25 2.45
N ALA A 160 51.35 -25.16 3.01
CA ALA A 160 50.25 -26.05 2.66
C ALA A 160 49.75 -25.83 1.23
N ARG A 161 49.64 -24.57 0.77
CA ARG A 161 49.16 -24.22 -0.58
C ARG A 161 50.07 -24.70 -1.71
N GLN A 162 51.38 -24.69 -1.49
CA GLN A 162 52.34 -25.21 -2.49
C GLN A 162 52.18 -26.71 -2.76
N LYS A 163 51.50 -27.45 -1.86
CA LYS A 163 51.22 -28.88 -2.00
C LYS A 163 49.81 -29.17 -2.55
N MET A 164 48.98 -28.15 -2.77
CA MET A 164 47.59 -28.31 -3.22
C MET A 164 47.47 -28.10 -4.74
N PRO A 165 46.47 -28.72 -5.40
CA PRO A 165 46.12 -28.43 -6.78
C PRO A 165 45.87 -26.92 -7.01
N PRO A 166 46.21 -26.37 -8.20
CA PRO A 166 46.19 -24.92 -8.45
C PRO A 166 44.86 -24.23 -8.14
N VAL A 167 43.74 -24.90 -8.43
CA VAL A 167 42.39 -24.38 -8.17
C VAL A 167 42.11 -24.28 -6.67
N ILE A 168 42.54 -25.27 -5.88
CA ILE A 168 42.37 -25.29 -4.43
C ILE A 168 43.33 -24.28 -3.77
N GLY A 169 44.54 -24.14 -4.30
CA GLY A 169 45.50 -23.12 -3.86
C GLY A 169 45.00 -21.69 -4.05
N ALA A 170 44.27 -21.41 -5.14
CA ALA A 170 43.65 -20.11 -5.39
C ALA A 170 42.47 -19.83 -4.42
N VAL A 171 41.62 -20.83 -4.17
CA VAL A 171 40.45 -20.68 -3.27
C VAL A 171 40.85 -20.59 -1.79
N THR A 172 42.03 -21.09 -1.41
CA THR A 172 42.55 -21.01 -0.03
C THR A 172 43.32 -19.72 0.26
N GLN A 173 43.29 -18.74 -0.64
CA GLN A 173 43.88 -17.42 -0.42
C GLN A 173 42.91 -16.52 0.38
N PHE A 174 42.90 -16.68 1.69
CA PHE A 174 41.95 -15.99 2.58
C PHE A 174 42.07 -14.45 2.55
N HIS A 175 43.24 -13.88 2.26
CA HIS A 175 43.37 -12.44 1.99
C HIS A 175 42.55 -11.98 0.76
N ALA A 176 42.36 -12.81 -0.26
CA ALA A 176 41.49 -12.45 -1.40
C ALA A 176 40.01 -12.45 -0.98
N TRP A 177 39.60 -13.40 -0.13
CA TRP A 177 38.25 -13.46 0.43
C TRP A 177 37.93 -12.27 1.34
N TRP A 178 38.92 -11.75 2.08
CA TRP A 178 38.76 -10.51 2.83
C TRP A 178 38.25 -9.37 1.94
N HIS A 179 38.90 -9.09 0.81
CA HIS A 179 38.50 -8.03 -0.11
C HIS A 179 37.09 -8.26 -0.67
N ILE A 180 36.79 -9.49 -1.10
CA ILE A 180 35.47 -9.84 -1.64
C ILE A 180 34.36 -9.67 -0.61
N LEU A 181 34.54 -10.26 0.58
CA LEU A 181 33.51 -10.31 1.62
C LEU A 181 33.33 -8.96 2.30
N THR A 182 34.39 -8.22 2.59
CA THR A 182 34.26 -6.86 3.14
C THR A 182 33.63 -5.91 2.14
N GLY A 183 34.02 -5.98 0.86
CA GLY A 183 33.40 -5.20 -0.20
C GLY A 183 31.92 -5.51 -0.38
N LEU A 184 31.53 -6.79 -0.33
CA LEU A 184 30.12 -7.21 -0.38
C LEU A 184 29.35 -6.77 0.87
N GLY A 185 29.93 -6.97 2.05
CA GLY A 185 29.35 -6.56 3.33
C GLY A 185 29.09 -5.06 3.38
N SER A 186 30.05 -4.23 2.95
CA SER A 186 29.90 -2.78 2.84
C SER A 186 28.88 -2.37 1.78
N TYR A 187 28.83 -3.04 0.62
CA TYR A 187 27.80 -2.78 -0.39
C TYR A 187 26.39 -3.04 0.15
N LEU A 188 26.20 -4.17 0.83
CA LEU A 188 24.94 -4.52 1.50
C LEU A 188 24.60 -3.53 2.63
N HIS A 189 25.61 -2.96 3.30
CA HIS A 189 25.40 -1.96 4.35
C HIS A 189 24.90 -0.63 3.79
N ILE A 190 25.46 -0.18 2.66
CA ILE A 190 24.96 1.01 1.95
C ILE A 190 23.50 0.78 1.53
N LEU A 191 23.16 -0.41 1.02
CA LEU A 191 21.77 -0.77 0.70
C LEU A 191 20.87 -0.75 1.94
N PHE A 192 21.32 -1.30 3.07
CA PHE A 192 20.59 -1.25 4.33
C PHE A 192 20.30 0.20 4.77
N SER A 193 21.31 1.08 4.70
CA SER A 193 21.16 2.50 5.04
C SER A 193 20.20 3.22 4.07
N LEU A 194 20.33 2.97 2.77
CA LEU A 194 19.47 3.55 1.73
C LEU A 194 18.01 3.09 1.87
N TYR A 195 17.80 1.81 2.17
CA TYR A 195 16.47 1.26 2.35
C TYR A 195 15.82 1.77 3.65
N THR A 196 16.58 1.85 4.75
CA THR A 196 16.17 2.51 6.00
C THR A 196 15.72 3.94 5.74
N ARG A 197 16.49 4.71 4.96
CA ARG A 197 16.17 6.08 4.57
C ARG A 197 14.90 6.17 3.72
N THR A 198 14.77 5.29 2.75
CA THR A 198 13.61 5.25 1.85
C THR A 198 12.34 4.91 2.61
N LEU A 199 12.41 3.94 3.54
CA LEU A 199 11.32 3.61 4.46
C LEU A 199 10.97 4.81 5.34
N PHE A 200 11.95 5.48 5.94
CA PHE A 200 11.68 6.67 6.75
C PHE A 200 10.99 7.79 5.94
N LEU A 201 11.41 8.01 4.70
CA LEU A 201 10.79 9.02 3.83
C LEU A 201 9.38 8.62 3.35
N LYS A 202 9.13 7.33 3.08
CA LYS A 202 7.81 6.80 2.67
C LYS A 202 6.82 6.70 3.83
N CYS A 203 7.29 6.24 4.99
CA CYS A 203 6.49 6.08 6.20
C CYS A 203 6.37 7.37 7.02
N ARG A 204 6.74 8.54 6.46
CA ARG A 204 6.49 9.81 7.14
C ARG A 204 4.97 9.97 7.26
N PRO A 205 4.41 10.05 8.48
CA PRO A 205 3.14 10.73 8.61
C PRO A 205 3.40 12.16 8.14
N LYS A 206 2.79 12.59 7.03
CA LYS A 206 2.60 14.01 6.74
C LYS A 206 1.60 14.57 7.76
N VAL A 207 1.92 14.50 9.04
CA VAL A 207 1.11 15.01 10.13
C VAL A 207 1.92 16.16 10.71
N LYS A 208 1.44 17.40 10.58
CA LYS A 208 2.03 18.56 11.26
C LYS A 208 1.65 18.52 12.75
N LEU A 209 2.09 17.48 13.47
CA LEU A 209 1.89 17.34 14.91
C LEU A 209 2.49 18.52 15.70
N SER A 210 3.47 19.22 15.11
CA SER A 210 4.08 20.41 15.72
C SER A 210 3.07 21.51 16.04
N GLN A 211 2.02 21.65 15.22
CA GLN A 211 1.07 22.77 15.34
C GLN A 211 0.28 22.72 16.65
N TYR A 212 -0.21 21.55 17.08
CA TYR A 212 -0.89 21.40 18.37
C TYR A 212 0.00 21.80 19.55
N TYR A 213 1.22 21.25 19.62
CA TYR A 213 2.14 21.52 20.72
C TYR A 213 2.65 22.97 20.72
N ASP A 214 2.81 23.60 19.56
CA ASP A 214 3.19 25.01 19.45
C ASP A 214 2.07 25.91 19.97
N LEU A 215 0.83 25.70 19.51
CA LEU A 215 -0.35 26.44 19.95
C LEU A 215 -0.63 26.25 21.45
N LYS A 216 -0.58 25.01 21.95
CA LYS A 216 -0.75 24.71 23.38
C LYS A 216 0.28 25.45 24.24
N ARG A 217 1.56 25.40 23.85
CA ARG A 217 2.63 26.12 24.56
C ARG A 217 2.45 27.63 24.52
N GLU A 218 1.98 28.19 23.40
CA GLU A 218 1.70 29.61 23.28
C GLU A 218 0.57 30.05 24.22
N CYS A 219 -0.54 29.32 24.23
CA CYS A 219 -1.67 29.54 25.14
C CYS A 219 -1.25 29.45 26.61
N GLN A 220 -0.47 28.42 26.97
CA GLN A 220 0.07 28.25 28.33
C GLN A 220 0.97 29.41 28.74
N LYS A 221 1.87 29.88 27.86
CA LYS A 221 2.74 31.04 28.13
C LYS A 221 1.95 32.32 28.33
N LYS A 222 0.92 32.53 27.52
CA LYS A 222 0.03 33.71 27.60
C LYS A 222 -1.02 33.60 28.72
N LYS A 223 -1.18 32.42 29.34
CA LYS A 223 -2.24 32.10 30.30
C LYS A 223 -3.64 32.38 29.77
N VAL A 224 -3.86 32.08 28.48
CA VAL A 224 -5.16 32.21 27.81
C VAL A 224 -5.61 30.84 27.31
N LEU A 225 -6.92 30.63 27.22
CA LEU A 225 -7.47 29.44 26.58
C LEU A 225 -7.43 29.59 25.06
N PHE A 226 -7.22 28.48 24.37
CA PHE A 226 -7.18 28.46 22.92
C PHE A 226 -8.55 28.82 22.34
N GLU A 227 -8.51 29.66 21.31
CA GLU A 227 -9.66 30.00 20.49
C GLU A 227 -9.32 29.70 19.05
N ASP A 228 -10.10 28.80 18.44
CA ASP A 228 -9.87 28.35 17.08
C ASP A 228 -10.33 29.39 16.06
N SER A 229 -9.38 30.10 15.47
CA SER A 229 -9.66 31.11 14.44
C SER A 229 -10.10 30.51 13.10
N LEU A 230 -9.80 29.21 12.87
CA LEU A 230 -10.20 28.51 11.65
C LEU A 230 -11.57 27.84 11.76
N PHE A 231 -12.11 27.75 12.97
CA PHE A 231 -13.44 27.19 13.26
C PHE A 231 -14.08 27.98 14.42
N PRO A 232 -14.49 29.23 14.17
CA PRO A 232 -14.92 30.14 15.22
C PRO A 232 -16.20 29.66 15.89
N ALA A 233 -16.38 29.99 17.17
CA ALA A 233 -17.59 29.75 17.94
C ALA A 233 -18.75 30.66 17.50
N SER A 234 -19.20 30.50 16.25
CA SER A 234 -20.20 31.32 15.59
C SER A 234 -21.10 30.47 14.68
N ASN A 235 -22.12 31.10 14.09
CA ASN A 235 -23.04 30.41 13.18
C ASN A 235 -22.36 29.87 11.92
N GLU A 236 -21.22 30.40 11.50
CA GLU A 236 -20.47 29.93 10.32
C GLU A 236 -19.93 28.50 10.50
N SER A 237 -19.67 28.10 11.75
CA SER A 237 -19.23 26.75 12.10
C SER A 237 -20.40 25.78 12.27
N LEU A 238 -21.62 26.28 12.42
CA LEU A 238 -22.84 25.48 12.54
C LEU A 238 -23.48 25.24 11.18
N TYR A 239 -23.59 26.29 10.36
CA TYR A 239 -24.42 26.32 9.16
C TYR A 239 -23.68 26.93 7.97
N TYR A 240 -24.04 26.49 6.77
CA TYR A 240 -23.61 27.09 5.51
C TYR A 240 -24.77 27.62 4.65
N LYS A 241 -26.01 27.15 4.88
CA LYS A 241 -27.22 27.59 4.18
C LYS A 241 -28.15 28.40 5.07
N THR A 242 -28.78 27.74 6.05
CA THR A 242 -29.87 28.31 6.83
C THR A 242 -29.69 28.02 8.30
N GLN A 243 -29.79 29.06 9.14
CA GLN A 243 -29.84 28.88 10.58
C GLN A 243 -31.14 28.17 10.97
N ARG A 244 -31.04 26.92 11.42
CA ARG A 244 -32.20 26.11 11.84
C ARG A 244 -32.55 26.30 13.33
N LEU A 245 -31.54 26.52 14.18
CA LEU A 245 -31.72 26.62 15.63
C LEU A 245 -31.47 28.04 16.13
N GLN A 246 -32.33 28.51 17.04
CA GLN A 246 -32.16 29.78 17.75
C GLN A 246 -31.67 29.53 19.18
N GLY A 247 -30.94 30.50 19.75
CA GLY A 247 -30.48 30.44 21.14
C GLY A 247 -29.25 29.54 21.39
N VAL A 248 -28.52 29.15 20.34
CA VAL A 248 -27.29 28.36 20.49
C VAL A 248 -26.20 29.19 21.17
N GLN A 249 -25.63 28.65 22.25
CA GLN A 249 -24.51 29.21 22.99
C GLN A 249 -23.30 28.27 22.94
N TRP A 250 -22.13 28.80 22.64
CA TRP A 250 -20.88 28.03 22.66
C TRP A 250 -20.28 28.07 24.06
N LYS A 251 -20.18 26.91 24.72
CA LYS A 251 -19.70 26.78 26.10
C LYS A 251 -18.57 25.77 26.20
N ARG A 252 -17.62 25.95 27.12
CA ARG A 252 -16.59 24.93 27.38
C ARG A 252 -17.14 23.86 28.33
N PRO A 253 -16.58 22.65 28.36
CA PRO A 253 -17.03 21.58 29.26
C PRO A 253 -17.13 22.00 30.73
N LYS A 254 -16.20 22.83 31.21
CA LYS A 254 -16.20 23.38 32.57
C LYS A 254 -17.41 24.28 32.89
N ASP A 255 -18.07 24.83 31.87
CA ASP A 255 -19.27 25.66 32.01
C ASP A 255 -20.56 24.84 31.86
N ILE A 256 -20.45 23.55 31.52
CA ILE A 256 -21.56 22.63 31.23
C ILE A 256 -21.72 21.62 32.36
N CYS A 257 -20.62 21.04 32.85
CA CYS A 257 -20.62 20.00 33.87
C CYS A 257 -19.48 20.18 34.88
N ASP A 258 -19.64 19.56 36.05
CA ASP A 258 -18.58 19.44 37.03
C ASP A 258 -17.57 18.37 36.60
N ASN A 259 -16.27 18.62 36.82
CA ASN A 259 -15.17 17.66 36.57
C ASN A 259 -15.19 17.03 35.15
N PRO A 260 -15.10 17.84 34.08
CA PRO A 260 -15.07 17.31 32.72
C PRO A 260 -13.86 16.39 32.52
N ARG A 261 -14.09 15.29 31.81
CA ARG A 261 -13.11 14.28 31.43
C ARG A 261 -13.19 14.01 29.95
N LEU A 262 -12.05 13.62 29.37
CA LEU A 262 -12.05 13.12 28.00
C LEU A 262 -12.68 11.73 28.00
N PHE A 263 -12.28 10.88 28.95
CA PHE A 263 -12.85 9.54 29.17
C PHE A 263 -13.21 9.34 30.65
N VAL A 264 -14.37 8.72 30.93
CA VAL A 264 -14.78 8.40 32.31
C VAL A 264 -14.39 6.96 32.67
N ASP A 265 -14.56 6.00 31.77
CA ASP A 265 -14.18 4.59 31.94
C ASP A 265 -13.60 3.95 30.66
N GLY A 266 -12.87 4.75 29.89
CA GLY A 266 -12.37 4.39 28.56
C GLY A 266 -13.29 4.90 27.47
N ILE A 267 -13.29 4.22 26.31
CA ILE A 267 -14.20 4.53 25.20
C ILE A 267 -15.14 3.35 25.03
N SER A 268 -16.44 3.62 25.02
CA SER A 268 -17.49 2.64 24.74
C SER A 268 -18.30 3.06 23.51
N SER A 269 -18.92 2.08 22.86
CA SER A 269 -19.95 2.36 21.86
C SER A 269 -21.11 3.13 22.51
N HIS A 270 -21.42 2.85 23.78
CA HIS A 270 -22.52 3.43 24.55
C HIS A 270 -22.38 4.94 24.82
N ASP A 271 -21.18 5.52 24.70
CA ASP A 271 -20.96 6.95 24.94
C ASP A 271 -21.45 7.83 23.77
N LEU A 272 -21.95 7.22 22.70
CA LEU A 272 -22.31 7.88 21.45
C LEU A 272 -23.81 7.89 21.26
N HIS A 273 -24.42 9.05 21.48
CA HIS A 273 -25.81 9.34 21.13
C HIS A 273 -25.85 10.43 20.05
N GLN A 274 -26.67 10.21 19.03
CA GLN A 274 -26.88 11.20 17.98
C GLN A 274 -27.65 12.41 18.55
N GLY A 275 -27.18 13.62 18.22
CA GLY A 275 -27.91 14.86 18.51
C GLY A 275 -28.86 15.27 17.38
N GLN A 276 -29.05 16.58 17.21
CA GLN A 276 -30.03 17.16 16.29
C GLN A 276 -29.58 17.22 14.81
N VAL A 277 -28.42 16.65 14.47
CA VAL A 277 -27.89 16.60 13.10
C VAL A 277 -28.04 15.19 12.52
N GLY A 278 -28.40 15.07 11.24
CA GLY A 278 -28.57 13.81 10.52
C GLY A 278 -27.23 13.14 10.17
N ASN A 279 -26.35 12.94 11.16
CA ASN A 279 -25.01 12.36 10.98
C ASN A 279 -24.89 10.92 11.51
N CYS A 280 -25.99 10.17 11.54
CA CYS A 280 -26.02 8.76 11.97
C CYS A 280 -24.89 7.91 11.35
N TRP A 281 -24.55 8.16 10.08
CA TRP A 281 -23.44 7.53 9.36
C TRP A 281 -22.08 7.70 10.06
N PHE A 282 -21.81 8.87 10.63
CA PHE A 282 -20.59 9.16 11.38
C PHE A 282 -20.64 8.52 12.76
N ILE A 283 -21.77 8.63 13.47
CA ILE A 283 -21.95 8.06 14.82
C ILE A 283 -21.86 6.53 14.80
N ALA A 284 -22.46 5.87 13.80
CA ALA A 284 -22.33 4.44 13.58
C ALA A 284 -20.86 4.04 13.37
N ALA A 285 -20.12 4.77 12.51
CA ALA A 285 -18.70 4.52 12.31
C ALA A 285 -17.87 4.75 13.59
N CYS A 286 -18.18 5.78 14.39
CA CYS A 286 -17.56 6.03 15.69
C CYS A 286 -17.87 4.90 16.69
N SER A 287 -19.09 4.35 16.66
CA SER A 287 -19.48 3.24 17.53
C SER A 287 -18.68 1.98 17.20
N SER A 288 -18.47 1.69 15.91
CA SER A 288 -17.55 0.62 15.49
C SER A 288 -16.12 0.92 15.91
N LEU A 289 -15.65 2.17 15.82
CA LEU A 289 -14.31 2.59 16.21
C LEU A 289 -14.05 2.38 17.72
N ALA A 290 -15.04 2.66 18.57
CA ALA A 290 -14.97 2.48 20.02
C ALA A 290 -14.59 1.04 20.42
N SER A 291 -15.07 0.05 19.67
CA SER A 291 -14.75 -1.37 19.91
C SER A 291 -13.29 -1.77 19.63
N ARG A 292 -12.49 -0.87 19.03
CA ARG A 292 -11.12 -1.17 18.55
C ARG A 292 -10.08 -0.21 19.11
N GLU A 293 -9.44 -0.60 20.22
CA GLU A 293 -8.44 0.20 20.90
C GLU A 293 -7.31 0.73 20.01
N ALA A 294 -6.72 -0.15 19.20
CA ALA A 294 -5.62 0.20 18.32
C ALA A 294 -6.00 1.19 17.19
N LEU A 295 -7.29 1.34 16.88
CA LEU A 295 -7.78 2.27 15.87
C LEU A 295 -8.17 3.60 16.48
N TRP A 296 -8.93 3.62 17.58
CA TRP A 296 -9.32 4.89 18.18
C TRP A 296 -8.12 5.66 18.74
N GLN A 297 -7.07 4.97 19.21
CA GLN A 297 -5.82 5.64 19.63
C GLN A 297 -5.07 6.31 18.47
N LYS A 298 -5.34 5.92 17.21
CA LYS A 298 -4.84 6.66 16.04
C LYS A 298 -5.64 7.94 15.83
N VAL A 299 -6.95 7.89 16.05
CA VAL A 299 -7.85 9.04 15.89
C VAL A 299 -7.68 10.04 17.03
N ILE A 300 -7.46 9.57 18.26
CA ILE A 300 -7.23 10.39 19.47
C ILE A 300 -5.80 10.10 19.99
N PRO A 301 -4.77 10.60 19.30
CA PRO A 301 -3.38 10.35 19.70
C PRO A 301 -3.05 11.06 21.02
N ASN A 302 -2.10 10.51 21.78
CA ASN A 302 -1.58 11.13 23.01
C ASN A 302 -2.68 11.56 24.00
N TRP A 303 -3.81 10.85 24.02
CA TRP A 303 -5.01 11.26 24.75
C TRP A 303 -4.77 11.59 26.23
N LYS A 304 -3.82 10.90 26.89
CA LYS A 304 -3.42 11.17 28.27
C LYS A 304 -2.89 12.60 28.50
N GLU A 305 -2.27 13.20 27.47
CA GLU A 305 -1.79 14.59 27.52
C GLU A 305 -2.89 15.62 27.21
N GLN A 306 -4.00 15.16 26.63
CA GLN A 306 -5.18 15.96 26.31
C GLN A 306 -6.20 15.95 27.45
N GLU A 307 -6.21 14.90 28.27
CA GLU A 307 -7.09 14.72 29.43
C GLU A 307 -6.98 15.88 30.44
N TRP A 308 -8.11 16.21 31.07
CA TRP A 308 -8.15 17.13 32.19
C TRP A 308 -7.43 16.51 33.39
N ASN A 309 -6.36 17.16 33.85
CA ASN A 309 -5.60 16.72 35.00
C ASN A 309 -5.82 17.67 36.20
N PRO A 310 -6.56 17.24 37.25
CA PRO A 310 -6.75 18.04 38.46
C PRO A 310 -5.45 18.36 39.22
N GLU A 311 -4.43 17.50 39.11
CA GLU A 311 -3.13 17.69 39.78
C GLU A 311 -2.25 18.73 39.06
N LYS A 312 -2.54 19.01 37.79
CA LYS A 312 -1.79 19.95 36.94
C LYS A 312 -2.74 20.82 36.12
N PRO A 313 -3.55 21.69 36.75
CA PRO A 313 -4.55 22.51 36.06
C PRO A 313 -3.94 23.45 35.02
N GLU A 314 -2.67 23.84 35.18
CA GLU A 314 -1.90 24.66 34.25
C GLU A 314 -1.63 23.98 32.89
N ASN A 315 -1.76 22.66 32.82
CA ASN A 315 -1.62 21.92 31.55
C ASN A 315 -2.82 22.13 30.63
N TYR A 316 -3.99 22.44 31.19
CA TYR A 316 -5.20 22.69 30.42
C TYR A 316 -5.13 24.07 29.75
N ALA A 317 -5.27 24.07 28.42
CA ALA A 317 -5.31 25.29 27.61
C ALA A 317 -6.53 25.35 26.68
N GLY A 318 -7.56 24.52 26.93
CA GLY A 318 -8.79 24.48 26.12
C GLY A 318 -8.55 24.09 24.66
N ILE A 319 -7.55 23.22 24.39
CA ILE A 319 -7.09 22.81 23.07
C ILE A 319 -6.96 21.29 23.00
N PHE A 320 -7.47 20.69 21.92
CA PHE A 320 -7.48 19.26 21.66
C PHE A 320 -7.10 18.99 20.21
N HIS A 321 -6.66 17.78 19.89
CA HIS A 321 -6.37 17.39 18.52
C HIS A 321 -6.73 15.93 18.21
N PHE A 322 -7.14 15.71 16.97
CA PHE A 322 -7.61 14.45 16.43
C PHE A 322 -6.96 14.17 15.08
N GLN A 323 -6.83 12.91 14.69
CA GLN A 323 -6.28 12.54 13.38
C GLN A 323 -7.30 11.79 12.55
N PHE A 324 -7.47 12.24 11.31
CA PHE A 324 -8.31 11.57 10.32
C PHE A 324 -7.48 11.25 9.08
N TRP A 325 -7.66 10.06 8.55
CA TRP A 325 -7.05 9.66 7.29
C TRP A 325 -7.77 10.35 6.13
N ARG A 326 -7.03 11.10 5.32
CA ARG A 326 -7.55 11.77 4.12
C ARG A 326 -6.59 11.55 2.97
N PHE A 327 -7.09 10.88 1.93
CA PHE A 327 -6.42 10.80 0.63
C PHE A 327 -4.96 10.34 0.74
N GLY A 328 -4.74 9.22 1.44
CA GLY A 328 -3.43 8.59 1.60
C GLY A 328 -2.60 9.09 2.78
N VAL A 329 -3.05 10.10 3.52
CA VAL A 329 -2.28 10.67 4.65
C VAL A 329 -3.15 10.88 5.87
N TRP A 330 -2.59 10.69 7.06
CA TRP A 330 -3.21 11.13 8.31
C TRP A 330 -3.08 12.65 8.44
N VAL A 331 -4.18 13.32 8.78
CA VAL A 331 -4.26 14.78 8.92
C VAL A 331 -4.61 15.09 10.37
N ASP A 332 -3.79 15.93 11.01
CA ASP A 332 -4.01 16.43 12.37
C ASP A 332 -5.00 17.61 12.35
N ILE A 333 -6.09 17.51 13.10
CA ILE A 333 -7.10 18.53 13.25
C ILE A 333 -7.09 19.01 14.70
N VAL A 334 -6.64 20.25 14.89
CA VAL A 334 -6.61 20.93 16.17
C VAL A 334 -7.89 21.73 16.35
N ILE A 335 -8.53 21.62 17.52
CA ILE A 335 -9.76 22.35 17.88
C ILE A 335 -9.64 22.95 19.28
N ASP A 336 -10.44 23.98 19.56
CA ASP A 336 -10.76 24.34 20.94
C ASP A 336 -11.91 23.47 21.48
N ASP A 337 -12.19 23.54 22.79
CA ASP A 337 -13.26 22.78 23.44
C ASP A 337 -14.59 23.53 23.61
N ARG A 338 -14.83 24.63 22.90
CA ARG A 338 -16.16 25.28 22.92
C ARG A 338 -17.17 24.41 22.16
N LEU A 339 -18.23 23.96 22.82
CA LEU A 339 -19.26 23.10 22.24
C LEU A 339 -20.59 23.84 22.11
N PRO A 340 -21.37 23.61 21.03
CA PRO A 340 -22.70 24.18 20.86
C PRO A 340 -23.70 23.63 21.88
N THR A 341 -24.41 24.53 22.56
CA THR A 341 -25.40 24.18 23.59
C THR A 341 -26.68 24.99 23.46
N ILE A 342 -27.81 24.42 23.89
CA ILE A 342 -29.06 25.11 24.15
C ILE A 342 -29.48 24.75 25.58
N ASN A 343 -29.82 25.73 26.41
CA ASN A 343 -30.19 25.51 27.81
C ASN A 343 -29.16 24.67 28.61
N ASN A 344 -27.86 24.91 28.38
CA ASN A 344 -26.74 24.15 28.95
C ASN A 344 -26.69 22.66 28.57
N GLN A 345 -27.42 22.23 27.55
CA GLN A 345 -27.34 20.87 27.02
C GLN A 345 -26.66 20.87 25.66
N LEU A 346 -25.80 19.87 25.42
CA LEU A 346 -25.20 19.64 24.11
C LEU A 346 -26.29 19.31 23.09
N ILE A 347 -26.23 19.95 21.92
CA ILE A 347 -27.25 19.76 20.87
C ILE A 347 -26.83 18.74 19.80
N TYR A 348 -25.55 18.37 19.77
CA TYR A 348 -25.00 17.38 18.85
C TYR A 348 -24.59 16.12 19.63
N CYS A 349 -23.58 15.38 19.18
CA CYS A 349 -23.19 14.12 19.81
C CYS A 349 -22.79 14.32 21.27
N HIS A 350 -23.30 13.43 22.14
CA HIS A 350 -23.04 13.45 23.58
C HIS A 350 -23.10 12.04 24.19
N SER A 351 -22.47 11.89 25.35
CA SER A 351 -22.51 10.68 26.18
C SER A 351 -23.68 10.73 27.17
N ASN A 352 -24.09 9.56 27.66
CA ASN A 352 -24.99 9.46 28.81
C ASN A 352 -24.33 10.03 30.07
N GLU A 353 -23.02 9.87 30.19
CA GLU A 353 -22.21 10.50 31.23
C GLU A 353 -21.93 11.96 30.88
N LYS A 354 -22.58 12.88 31.60
CA LYS A 354 -22.52 14.32 31.31
C LYS A 354 -21.12 14.92 31.37
N ASN A 355 -20.20 14.29 32.08
CA ASN A 355 -18.82 14.74 32.23
C ASN A 355 -17.86 14.12 31.20
N GLU A 356 -18.33 13.26 30.30
CA GLU A 356 -17.52 12.65 29.25
C GLU A 356 -17.62 13.41 27.92
N MET A 357 -16.48 13.82 27.36
CA MET A 357 -16.45 14.84 26.30
C MET A 357 -15.84 14.36 24.97
N TRP A 358 -15.28 13.15 24.89
CA TRP A 358 -14.57 12.71 23.69
C TRP A 358 -15.48 12.67 22.44
N CYS A 359 -16.73 12.21 22.60
CA CYS A 359 -17.69 12.06 21.51
C CYS A 359 -18.07 13.40 20.87
N ALA A 360 -18.35 14.40 21.70
CA ALA A 360 -18.64 15.77 21.25
C ALA A 360 -17.42 16.44 20.58
N LEU A 361 -16.22 16.21 21.12
CA LEU A 361 -14.99 16.80 20.60
C LEU A 361 -14.53 16.15 19.28
N VAL A 362 -14.64 14.82 19.13
CA VAL A 362 -14.29 14.15 17.87
C VAL A 362 -15.25 14.54 16.74
N GLU A 363 -16.54 14.66 17.05
CA GLU A 363 -17.54 15.17 16.11
C GLU A 363 -17.22 16.62 15.70
N LYS A 364 -16.86 17.47 16.65
CA LYS A 364 -16.42 18.85 16.35
C LYS A 364 -15.21 18.89 15.42
N ALA A 365 -14.20 18.07 15.68
CA ALA A 365 -13.01 17.99 14.83
C ALA A 365 -13.37 17.51 13.42
N TYR A 366 -14.29 16.57 13.31
CA TYR A 366 -14.79 16.09 12.02
C TYR A 366 -15.66 17.14 11.30
N ALA A 367 -16.48 17.91 12.03
CA ALA A 367 -17.22 19.05 11.52
C ALA A 367 -16.28 20.14 11.00
N LYS A 368 -15.18 20.44 11.70
CA LYS A 368 -14.14 21.36 11.22
C LYS A 368 -13.48 20.86 9.92
N LEU A 369 -13.16 19.57 9.85
CA LEU A 369 -12.61 18.95 8.65
C LEU A 369 -13.57 19.06 7.45
N SER A 370 -14.87 18.85 7.70
CA SER A 370 -15.94 18.94 6.71
C SER A 370 -16.35 20.38 6.39
N GLY A 371 -16.10 21.31 7.31
CA GLY A 371 -16.32 22.75 7.16
C GLY A 371 -17.23 23.39 8.19
N CYS A 372 -18.29 22.69 8.60
CA CYS A 372 -19.28 23.09 9.61
C CYS A 372 -20.09 21.85 10.04
N TYR A 373 -20.91 21.96 11.08
CA TYR A 373 -21.78 20.86 11.53
C TYR A 373 -22.85 20.47 10.51
N GLU A 374 -23.48 21.44 9.83
CA GLU A 374 -24.49 21.16 8.78
C GLU A 374 -23.90 20.37 7.60
N ALA A 375 -22.59 20.43 7.36
CA ALA A 375 -21.93 19.61 6.33
C ALA A 375 -21.86 18.11 6.67
N LEU A 376 -22.17 17.73 7.91
CA LEU A 376 -22.28 16.32 8.33
C LEU A 376 -23.68 15.73 8.10
N ASP A 377 -24.67 16.56 7.73
CA ASP A 377 -26.05 16.16 7.46
C ASP A 377 -26.13 15.33 6.16
N GLY A 378 -26.35 14.02 6.29
CA GLY A 378 -26.47 13.08 5.17
C GLY A 378 -25.15 12.76 4.45
N GLY A 379 -24.33 11.89 5.04
CA GLY A 379 -23.07 11.39 4.47
C GLY A 379 -23.03 9.87 4.30
N ASN A 380 -21.88 9.35 3.85
CA ASN A 380 -21.68 7.93 3.58
C ASN A 380 -20.83 7.28 4.69
N THR A 381 -21.37 6.26 5.36
CA THR A 381 -20.66 5.54 6.44
C THR A 381 -19.33 4.95 5.98
N ALA A 382 -19.23 4.49 4.74
CA ALA A 382 -17.96 4.01 4.16
C ALA A 382 -16.84 5.05 4.24
N ASP A 383 -17.19 6.34 4.11
CA ASP A 383 -16.23 7.42 4.14
C ASP A 383 -15.68 7.66 5.55
N ALA A 384 -16.54 7.67 6.57
CA ALA A 384 -16.12 7.79 7.96
C ALA A 384 -15.24 6.61 8.39
N LEU A 385 -15.63 5.38 8.03
CA LEU A 385 -14.84 4.19 8.35
C LEU A 385 -13.42 4.25 7.76
N VAL A 386 -13.27 4.73 6.52
CA VAL A 386 -11.96 4.94 5.90
C VAL A 386 -11.20 6.07 6.59
N ASP A 387 -11.88 7.18 6.93
CA ASP A 387 -11.27 8.33 7.60
C ASP A 387 -10.75 7.97 9.02
N PHE A 388 -11.34 6.98 9.70
CA PHE A 388 -10.88 6.50 11.00
C PHE A 388 -9.78 5.45 10.94
N THR A 389 -9.54 4.83 9.79
CA THR A 389 -8.70 3.62 9.71
C THR A 389 -7.56 3.72 8.70
N GLY A 390 -7.74 4.48 7.62
CA GLY A 390 -6.93 4.36 6.41
C GLY A 390 -7.08 3.03 5.67
N GLY A 391 -8.08 2.24 6.04
CA GLY A 391 -8.40 0.95 5.44
C GLY A 391 -9.04 1.10 4.05
N VAL A 392 -9.64 0.01 3.58
CA VAL A 392 -10.37 -0.04 2.31
C VAL A 392 -11.80 -0.46 2.59
N SER A 393 -12.76 0.34 2.17
CA SER A 393 -14.18 0.03 2.34
C SER A 393 -14.72 -0.77 1.17
N GLU A 394 -15.37 -1.89 1.48
CA GLU A 394 -16.09 -2.74 0.54
C GLU A 394 -17.59 -2.69 0.89
N PRO A 395 -18.38 -1.90 0.14
CA PRO A 395 -19.84 -1.97 0.22
C PRO A 395 -20.33 -3.23 -0.50
N ILE A 396 -21.30 -3.93 0.11
CA ILE A 396 -22.01 -5.08 -0.46
C ILE A 396 -23.50 -4.81 -0.32
N GLU A 397 -24.21 -4.90 -1.45
CA GLU A 397 -25.67 -4.83 -1.51
C GLU A 397 -26.22 -6.24 -1.23
N LEU A 398 -27.03 -6.35 -0.19
CA LEU A 398 -27.68 -7.59 0.29
C LEU A 398 -29.04 -7.82 -0.35
N SER A 399 -29.63 -6.79 -0.98
CA SER A 399 -30.97 -6.89 -1.59
C SER A 399 -31.02 -7.76 -2.85
N GLU A 400 -29.89 -8.29 -3.32
CA GLU A 400 -29.89 -9.36 -4.31
C GLU A 400 -30.51 -10.63 -3.69
N GLU A 401 -31.58 -11.18 -4.30
CA GLU A 401 -32.36 -12.32 -3.78
C GLU A 401 -31.50 -13.57 -3.45
N ASP A 402 -30.27 -13.59 -3.96
CA ASP A 402 -29.26 -14.61 -3.75
C ASP A 402 -28.90 -14.83 -2.27
N TYR A 403 -28.75 -13.80 -1.43
CA TYR A 403 -28.29 -14.01 -0.02
C TYR A 403 -29.37 -14.55 0.91
N VAL A 404 -30.64 -14.30 0.58
CA VAL A 404 -31.79 -14.80 1.34
C VAL A 404 -32.08 -16.25 0.94
N THR A 405 -32.01 -16.55 -0.36
CA THR A 405 -32.39 -17.86 -0.91
C THR A 405 -31.25 -18.88 -0.96
N ASP A 406 -30.01 -18.46 -1.22
CA ASP A 406 -28.83 -19.32 -1.35
C ASP A 406 -28.03 -19.38 -0.04
N GLU A 407 -28.17 -20.51 0.66
CA GLU A 407 -27.49 -20.78 1.91
C GLU A 407 -25.96 -20.76 1.77
N ASN A 408 -25.39 -21.20 0.64
CA ASN A 408 -23.94 -21.22 0.45
C ASN A 408 -23.39 -19.80 0.34
N LYS A 409 -24.04 -18.94 -0.45
CA LYS A 409 -23.65 -17.53 -0.57
C LYS A 409 -23.76 -16.80 0.77
N ARG A 410 -24.81 -17.09 1.54
CA ARG A 410 -24.99 -16.54 2.89
C ARG A 410 -23.88 -16.98 3.84
N ASN A 411 -23.53 -18.27 3.84
CA ASN A 411 -22.45 -18.81 4.68
C ASN A 411 -21.08 -18.23 4.30
N ASP A 412 -20.79 -18.10 2.99
CA ASP A 412 -19.56 -17.47 2.50
C ASP A 412 -19.47 -16.00 2.88
N LEU A 413 -20.59 -15.27 2.84
CA LEU A 413 -20.66 -13.89 3.30
C LEU A 413 -20.43 -13.81 4.81
N PHE A 414 -21.05 -14.68 5.61
CA PHE A 414 -20.84 -14.71 7.06
C PHE A 414 -19.37 -14.93 7.41
N GLU A 415 -18.73 -15.93 6.80
CA GLU A 415 -17.30 -16.21 7.00
C GLU A 415 -16.43 -15.01 6.63
N ARG A 416 -16.79 -14.27 5.56
CA ARG A 416 -16.09 -13.04 5.19
C ARG A 416 -16.27 -11.94 6.23
N VAL A 417 -17.49 -11.71 6.71
CA VAL A 417 -17.81 -10.71 7.75
C VAL A 417 -17.06 -11.05 9.03
N LEU A 418 -17.13 -12.30 9.48
CA LEU A 418 -16.42 -12.82 10.65
C LEU A 418 -14.90 -12.65 10.51
N LYS A 419 -14.34 -12.93 9.33
CA LYS A 419 -12.90 -12.75 9.04
C LYS A 419 -12.49 -11.29 9.09
N VAL A 420 -13.30 -10.36 8.59
CA VAL A 420 -13.01 -8.91 8.68
C VAL A 420 -13.05 -8.46 10.13
N PHE A 421 -14.09 -8.85 10.86
CA PHE A 421 -14.27 -8.50 12.26
C PHE A 421 -13.10 -9.03 13.11
N ASN A 422 -12.74 -10.31 12.99
CA ASN A 422 -11.64 -10.90 13.75
C ASN A 422 -10.27 -10.29 13.42
N ARG A 423 -10.11 -9.69 12.24
CA ARG A 423 -8.89 -8.98 11.83
C ARG A 423 -8.89 -7.50 12.24
N GLY A 424 -9.85 -7.07 13.06
CA GLY A 424 -9.94 -5.70 13.55
C GLY A 424 -10.53 -4.71 12.54
N GLY A 425 -11.15 -5.18 11.47
CA GLY A 425 -11.90 -4.32 10.55
C GLY A 425 -13.14 -3.71 11.22
N LEU A 426 -13.59 -2.58 10.69
CA LEU A 426 -14.81 -1.92 11.14
C LEU A 426 -15.95 -2.23 10.17
N ILE A 427 -17.14 -2.50 10.70
CA ILE A 427 -18.28 -2.95 9.89
C ILE A 427 -19.51 -2.14 10.29
N SER A 428 -20.24 -1.68 9.29
CA SER A 428 -21.53 -1.00 9.46
C SER A 428 -22.52 -1.56 8.46
N CYS A 429 -23.80 -1.44 8.74
CA CYS A 429 -24.89 -1.86 7.87
C CYS A 429 -25.98 -0.80 7.83
N SER A 430 -26.85 -0.86 6.82
CA SER A 430 -27.97 0.06 6.70
C SER A 430 -29.15 -0.59 5.99
N ILE A 431 -30.31 0.03 6.15
CA ILE A 431 -31.54 -0.31 5.42
C ILE A 431 -31.87 0.87 4.50
N LYS A 432 -31.93 0.64 3.20
CA LYS A 432 -32.18 1.67 2.19
C LYS A 432 -33.59 2.22 2.32
N ALA A 433 -33.71 3.54 2.32
CA ALA A 433 -34.99 4.23 2.19
C ALA A 433 -35.29 4.48 0.70
N ASN A 434 -36.49 4.10 0.24
CA ASN A 434 -36.89 4.25 -1.15
C ASN A 434 -37.49 5.64 -1.45
N SER A 435 -37.90 6.36 -0.41
CA SER A 435 -38.43 7.71 -0.50
C SER A 435 -37.96 8.56 0.68
N ALA A 436 -38.05 9.88 0.55
CA ALA A 436 -37.75 10.80 1.65
C ALA A 436 -38.73 10.62 2.83
N ALA A 437 -39.96 10.16 2.57
CA ALA A 437 -40.94 9.84 3.61
C ALA A 437 -40.59 8.56 4.39
N ASP A 438 -39.82 7.65 3.78
CA ASP A 438 -39.32 6.44 4.44
C ASP A 438 -38.00 6.66 5.19
N MET A 439 -37.42 7.86 5.11
CA MET A 439 -36.16 8.17 5.79
C MET A 439 -36.40 8.24 7.30
N GLU A 440 -35.61 7.50 8.05
CA GLU A 440 -35.76 7.34 9.51
C GLU A 440 -37.11 6.73 9.94
N ALA A 441 -37.83 6.07 9.01
CA ALA A 441 -39.09 5.40 9.31
C ALA A 441 -38.86 4.07 10.05
N ARG A 442 -39.67 3.83 11.08
CA ARG A 442 -39.63 2.61 11.89
C ARG A 442 -40.42 1.48 11.21
N LEU A 443 -39.83 0.30 11.17
CA LEU A 443 -40.46 -0.95 10.77
C LEU A 443 -41.19 -1.62 11.95
N ASP A 444 -42.17 -2.48 11.65
CA ASP A 444 -42.89 -3.26 12.66
C ASP A 444 -41.96 -4.13 13.52
N CYS A 445 -40.83 -4.53 12.94
CA CYS A 445 -39.78 -5.29 13.62
C CYS A 445 -38.80 -4.45 14.47
N GLY A 446 -39.08 -3.16 14.67
CA GLY A 446 -38.27 -2.25 15.49
C GLY A 446 -37.13 -1.54 14.74
N LEU A 447 -36.66 -2.08 13.61
CA LEU A 447 -35.58 -1.50 12.80
C LEU A 447 -35.97 -0.18 12.10
N VAL A 448 -34.98 0.62 11.74
CA VAL A 448 -35.16 1.96 11.17
C VAL A 448 -34.58 2.02 9.75
N LYS A 449 -35.38 2.50 8.80
CA LYS A 449 -34.97 2.73 7.40
C LYS A 449 -34.18 4.03 7.25
N GLY A 450 -33.29 4.08 6.26
CA GLY A 450 -32.45 5.25 5.98
C GLY A 450 -31.44 5.56 7.09
N HIS A 451 -31.15 4.60 7.97
CA HIS A 451 -30.31 4.77 9.15
C HIS A 451 -29.13 3.79 9.12
N ALA A 452 -27.98 4.23 9.64
CA ALA A 452 -26.77 3.41 9.71
C ALA A 452 -26.66 2.73 11.08
N TYR A 453 -26.36 1.44 11.09
CA TYR A 453 -26.11 0.64 12.28
C TYR A 453 -24.64 0.24 12.34
N ALA A 454 -24.08 0.19 13.55
CA ALA A 454 -22.73 -0.30 13.77
C ALA A 454 -22.77 -1.79 14.06
N VAL A 455 -21.90 -2.59 13.45
CA VAL A 455 -21.75 -4.00 13.83
C VAL A 455 -20.69 -4.09 14.93
N THR A 456 -21.08 -4.54 16.11
CA THR A 456 -20.24 -4.54 17.31
C THR A 456 -19.69 -5.93 17.67
N ASP A 457 -20.34 -7.01 17.22
CA ASP A 457 -19.80 -8.37 17.35
C ASP A 457 -20.35 -9.32 16.27
N VAL A 458 -19.58 -10.35 15.92
CA VAL A 458 -19.94 -11.38 14.92
C VAL A 458 -19.43 -12.72 15.43
N ARG A 459 -20.32 -13.68 15.68
CA ARG A 459 -19.94 -14.93 16.36
C ARG A 459 -20.75 -16.14 15.88
N LYS A 460 -20.12 -17.31 15.99
CA LYS A 460 -20.78 -18.61 15.90
C LYS A 460 -21.17 -19.08 17.29
N VAL A 461 -22.46 -19.06 17.60
CA VAL A 461 -23.01 -19.43 18.92
C VAL A 461 -23.39 -20.90 18.93
N ARG A 462 -23.05 -21.62 19.99
CA ARG A 462 -23.42 -23.04 20.16
C ARG A 462 -24.76 -23.17 20.88
N LEU A 463 -25.64 -24.03 20.38
CA LEU A 463 -26.94 -24.31 20.99
C LEU A 463 -26.85 -25.50 21.96
N GLY A 464 -27.51 -25.41 23.13
CA GLY A 464 -27.64 -26.53 24.09
C GLY A 464 -27.05 -26.30 25.48
N HIS A 465 -27.33 -27.26 26.39
CA HIS A 465 -26.91 -27.24 27.80
C HIS A 465 -26.00 -28.43 28.13
N GLY A 466 -24.95 -28.19 28.93
CA GLY A 466 -24.09 -29.23 29.51
C GLY A 466 -23.04 -29.84 28.56
N LEU A 467 -22.31 -30.85 29.05
CA LEU A 467 -21.20 -31.52 28.34
C LEU A 467 -21.63 -32.22 27.02
N LEU A 468 -22.92 -32.51 26.83
CA LEU A 468 -23.44 -33.11 25.60
C LEU A 468 -23.51 -32.11 24.43
N ALA A 469 -23.58 -30.80 24.70
CA ALA A 469 -23.50 -29.77 23.67
C ALA A 469 -22.08 -29.66 23.06
N PHE A 470 -21.05 -30.19 23.71
CA PHE A 470 -19.71 -30.32 23.11
C PHE A 470 -19.66 -31.31 21.94
N PHE A 471 -20.61 -32.24 21.89
CA PHE A 471 -20.69 -33.29 20.86
C PHE A 471 -21.75 -33.02 19.78
N LYS A 472 -22.62 -32.02 19.97
CA LYS A 472 -23.54 -31.53 18.91
C LYS A 472 -22.86 -30.45 18.07
N SER A 473 -22.97 -30.56 16.76
CA SER A 473 -22.26 -29.73 15.77
C SER A 473 -23.02 -28.48 15.32
N GLU A 474 -24.28 -28.28 15.73
CA GLU A 474 -25.09 -27.14 15.29
C GLU A 474 -24.60 -25.83 15.93
N LYS A 475 -24.10 -24.93 15.08
CA LYS A 475 -23.70 -23.57 15.42
C LYS A 475 -24.63 -22.61 14.72
N LEU A 476 -25.06 -21.59 15.44
CA LEU A 476 -25.87 -20.51 14.92
C LEU A 476 -24.97 -19.32 14.58
N ASP A 477 -25.06 -18.83 13.35
CA ASP A 477 -24.31 -17.67 12.89
C ASP A 477 -25.05 -16.40 13.31
N MET A 478 -24.44 -15.63 14.22
CA MET A 478 -25.05 -14.50 14.92
C MET A 478 -24.27 -13.22 14.67
N ILE A 479 -24.99 -12.11 14.60
CA ILE A 479 -24.45 -10.76 14.44
C ILE A 479 -25.08 -9.83 15.47
N ARG A 480 -24.24 -8.99 16.11
CA ARG A 480 -24.67 -7.95 17.04
C ARG A 480 -24.52 -6.59 16.38
N MET A 481 -25.58 -5.80 16.42
CA MET A 481 -25.56 -4.42 15.94
C MET A 481 -25.85 -3.46 17.07
N ARG A 482 -25.52 -2.19 16.83
CA ARG A 482 -25.88 -1.05 17.67
C ARG A 482 -26.58 0.02 16.84
N ASN A 483 -27.69 0.52 17.36
CA ASN A 483 -28.36 1.72 16.91
C ASN A 483 -27.67 2.98 17.48
N PRO A 484 -27.14 3.88 16.65
CA PRO A 484 -26.58 5.17 17.06
C PRO A 484 -27.47 6.08 17.93
N TRP A 485 -28.78 5.87 17.93
CA TRP A 485 -29.68 6.62 18.82
C TRP A 485 -29.60 6.18 20.28
N GLY A 486 -28.99 5.01 20.56
CA GLY A 486 -28.94 4.44 21.91
C GLY A 486 -30.32 4.02 22.44
N GLU A 487 -31.29 3.85 21.55
CA GLU A 487 -32.65 3.37 21.83
C GLU A 487 -33.20 2.68 20.57
N ARG A 488 -34.31 1.95 20.72
CA ARG A 488 -35.10 1.34 19.63
C ARG A 488 -34.40 0.16 18.95
N GLU A 489 -34.63 -0.99 19.55
CA GLU A 489 -34.02 -2.26 19.18
C GLU A 489 -34.94 -3.17 18.36
N TRP A 490 -34.32 -4.22 17.83
CA TRP A 490 -35.01 -5.36 17.21
C TRP A 490 -35.93 -6.07 18.22
N ASN A 491 -37.18 -6.33 17.82
CA ASN A 491 -38.18 -7.00 18.67
C ASN A 491 -38.49 -8.44 18.21
N GLY A 492 -37.73 -8.98 17.25
CA GLY A 492 -37.91 -10.34 16.74
C GLY A 492 -37.10 -11.39 17.50
N PRO A 493 -36.87 -12.56 16.91
CA PRO A 493 -36.09 -13.63 17.52
C PRO A 493 -34.68 -13.17 17.91
N TRP A 494 -34.22 -13.57 19.09
CA TRP A 494 -32.92 -13.20 19.69
C TRP A 494 -32.77 -11.72 20.08
N SER A 495 -33.86 -10.96 20.08
CA SER A 495 -33.95 -9.70 20.83
C SER A 495 -33.63 -9.89 22.32
N ASP A 496 -33.38 -8.81 23.03
CA ASP A 496 -32.91 -8.85 24.42
C ASP A 496 -33.87 -9.59 25.36
N SER A 497 -35.18 -9.45 25.14
CA SER A 497 -36.23 -10.16 25.88
C SER A 497 -36.66 -11.52 25.30
N SER A 498 -36.01 -12.00 24.24
CA SER A 498 -36.44 -13.18 23.48
C SER A 498 -36.28 -14.48 24.27
N GLU A 499 -37.30 -15.36 24.25
CA GLU A 499 -37.24 -16.67 24.94
C GLU A 499 -36.20 -17.62 24.33
N GLU A 500 -35.79 -17.37 23.09
CA GLU A 500 -34.78 -18.10 22.33
C GLU A 500 -33.43 -18.14 23.07
N TRP A 501 -33.12 -17.11 23.87
CA TRP A 501 -31.93 -17.10 24.74
C TRP A 501 -31.92 -18.22 25.77
N GLN A 502 -33.08 -18.80 26.12
CA GLN A 502 -33.15 -19.98 26.97
C GLN A 502 -32.58 -21.23 26.30
N LYS A 503 -32.34 -21.23 24.97
CA LYS A 503 -31.67 -22.33 24.26
C LYS A 503 -30.14 -22.29 24.42
N VAL A 504 -29.59 -21.18 24.90
CA VAL A 504 -28.15 -20.95 25.09
C VAL A 504 -27.81 -21.03 26.58
N SER A 505 -26.72 -21.74 26.89
CA SER A 505 -26.25 -21.86 28.28
C SER A 505 -25.94 -20.49 28.91
N LYS A 506 -26.13 -20.37 30.23
CA LYS A 506 -25.87 -19.10 30.97
C LYS A 506 -24.45 -18.56 30.74
N GLY A 507 -23.44 -19.44 30.78
CA GLY A 507 -22.05 -19.02 30.58
C GLY A 507 -21.73 -18.55 29.16
N GLU A 508 -22.43 -19.06 28.14
CA GLU A 508 -22.28 -18.54 26.77
C GLU A 508 -23.03 -17.20 26.61
N ARG A 509 -24.19 -17.02 27.26
CA ARG A 509 -24.89 -15.73 27.29
C ARG A 509 -24.07 -14.62 27.95
N GLU A 510 -23.43 -14.92 29.08
CA GLU A 510 -22.52 -13.99 29.77
C GLU A 510 -21.33 -13.61 28.88
N LYS A 511 -20.78 -14.53 28.08
CA LYS A 511 -19.70 -14.25 27.11
C LYS A 511 -20.15 -13.43 25.89
N LEU A 512 -21.43 -13.50 25.54
CA LEU A 512 -22.03 -12.70 24.50
C LEU A 512 -22.38 -11.29 24.99
N GLY A 513 -22.33 -11.06 26.31
CA GLY A 513 -22.67 -9.78 26.91
C GLY A 513 -24.12 -9.38 26.64
N VAL A 514 -25.04 -10.36 26.67
CA VAL A 514 -26.47 -10.08 26.51
C VAL A 514 -26.97 -9.42 27.81
N THR A 515 -27.24 -8.12 27.72
CA THR A 515 -27.96 -7.33 28.72
C THR A 515 -29.44 -7.25 28.33
N VAL A 516 -30.30 -6.80 29.25
CA VAL A 516 -31.71 -6.53 28.95
C VAL A 516 -31.96 -5.09 29.32
N ASP A 517 -31.46 -4.19 28.48
CA ASP A 517 -31.46 -2.74 28.66
C ASP A 517 -31.72 -2.11 27.28
N ASP A 518 -32.53 -1.05 27.18
CA ASP A 518 -32.75 -0.33 25.91
C ASP A 518 -31.57 0.62 25.69
N ASP A 519 -30.44 0.05 25.24
CA ASP A 519 -29.17 0.74 24.99
C ASP A 519 -28.83 0.85 23.49
N GLY A 520 -29.71 0.28 22.65
CA GLY A 520 -29.62 0.25 21.21
C GLY A 520 -28.77 -0.91 20.67
N GLU A 521 -28.11 -1.73 21.50
CA GLU A 521 -27.43 -2.95 21.09
C GLU A 521 -28.38 -4.15 21.05
N PHE A 522 -28.31 -4.97 20.01
CA PHE A 522 -29.14 -6.17 19.91
C PHE A 522 -28.50 -7.23 19.03
N TRP A 523 -28.84 -8.48 19.28
CA TRP A 523 -28.43 -9.63 18.47
C TRP A 523 -29.53 -10.07 17.50
N MET A 524 -29.12 -10.62 16.36
CA MET A 524 -30.00 -11.39 15.48
C MET A 524 -29.23 -12.49 14.76
N THR A 525 -29.96 -13.41 14.14
CA THR A 525 -29.37 -14.40 13.25
C THR A 525 -28.85 -13.72 11.98
N PHE A 526 -27.81 -14.30 11.36
CA PHE A 526 -27.31 -13.79 10.09
C PHE A 526 -28.32 -13.96 8.93
N GLU A 527 -29.25 -14.90 9.07
CA GLU A 527 -30.37 -15.06 8.14
C GLU A 527 -31.34 -13.88 8.21
N ASP A 528 -31.78 -13.51 9.41
CA ASP A 528 -32.64 -12.34 9.61
C ASP A 528 -31.93 -11.05 9.17
N PHE A 529 -30.62 -10.97 9.40
CA PHE A 529 -29.80 -9.87 8.92
C PHE A 529 -29.89 -9.73 7.39
N CYS A 530 -29.62 -10.80 6.63
CA CYS A 530 -29.71 -10.79 5.16
C CYS A 530 -31.13 -10.50 4.65
N LYS A 531 -32.16 -10.82 5.43
CA LYS A 531 -33.56 -10.59 5.08
C LYS A 531 -34.00 -9.14 5.27
N HIS A 532 -33.50 -8.47 6.31
CA HIS A 532 -33.96 -7.14 6.71
C HIS A 532 -33.03 -6.00 6.28
N TYR A 533 -31.72 -6.23 6.23
CA TYR A 533 -30.74 -5.22 5.84
C TYR A 533 -30.50 -5.23 4.34
N THR A 534 -30.27 -4.04 3.77
CA THR A 534 -30.02 -3.89 2.33
C THR A 534 -28.55 -3.74 2.00
N ASP A 535 -27.74 -3.22 2.92
CA ASP A 535 -26.34 -2.92 2.65
C ASP A 535 -25.47 -3.27 3.87
N ILE A 536 -24.31 -3.85 3.61
CA ILE A 536 -23.23 -4.03 4.59
C ILE A 536 -21.94 -3.42 4.03
N ILE A 537 -21.28 -2.63 4.86
CA ILE A 537 -20.05 -1.91 4.53
C ILE A 537 -18.94 -2.44 5.42
N MET A 538 -17.98 -3.13 4.82
CA MET A 538 -16.82 -3.69 5.51
C MET A 538 -15.58 -2.86 5.24
N CYS A 539 -15.06 -2.17 6.26
CA CYS A 539 -13.78 -1.49 6.19
C CYS A 539 -12.65 -2.44 6.61
N ARG A 540 -11.88 -2.89 5.63
CA ARG A 540 -10.78 -3.84 5.80
C ARG A 540 -9.51 -3.10 6.17
N LEU A 541 -8.87 -3.53 7.27
CA LEU A 541 -7.47 -3.21 7.53
C LEU A 541 -6.61 -4.17 6.71
N ILE A 542 -6.01 -3.65 5.64
CA ILE A 542 -5.17 -4.48 4.79
C ILE A 542 -3.83 -4.70 5.49
N ASN A 543 -3.53 -5.97 5.77
CA ASN A 543 -2.27 -6.36 6.39
C ASN A 543 -1.14 -6.33 5.36
N THR A 544 -0.28 -5.32 5.44
CA THR A 544 0.92 -5.18 4.60
C THR A 544 2.21 -5.56 5.35
N SER A 545 2.09 -6.15 6.55
CA SER A 545 3.25 -6.51 7.36
C SER A 545 3.90 -7.80 6.88
N TYR A 546 5.17 -7.75 6.49
CA TYR A 546 5.96 -8.92 6.07
C TYR A 546 6.13 -10.01 7.15
N LEU A 547 5.86 -9.69 8.42
CA LEU A 547 6.02 -10.59 9.57
C LEU A 547 4.66 -10.93 10.18
N SER A 548 3.77 -11.50 9.38
CA SER A 548 2.45 -11.95 9.83
C SER A 548 2.25 -13.43 9.52
N ILE A 549 1.57 -14.12 10.43
CA ILE A 549 1.05 -15.48 10.21
C ILE A 549 -0.19 -15.49 9.30
N HIS A 550 -0.74 -14.33 8.98
CA HIS A 550 -1.93 -14.17 8.14
C HIS A 550 -1.54 -13.66 6.75
N LYS A 551 -2.43 -13.88 5.76
CA LYS A 551 -2.30 -13.34 4.38
C LYS A 551 -1.86 -11.88 4.42
N THR A 552 -0.71 -11.60 3.79
CA THR A 552 -0.15 -10.27 3.61
C THR A 552 -0.44 -9.79 2.20
N TRP A 553 -0.54 -8.47 2.06
CA TRP A 553 -0.80 -7.81 0.80
C TRP A 553 0.34 -6.85 0.48
N GLU A 554 0.69 -6.80 -0.79
CA GLU A 554 1.55 -5.76 -1.35
C GLU A 554 0.68 -4.63 -1.85
N GLU A 555 0.98 -3.41 -1.40
CA GLU A 555 0.20 -2.23 -1.71
C GLU A 555 0.97 -1.30 -2.64
N ALA A 556 0.37 -0.97 -3.78
CA ALA A 556 0.79 0.13 -4.62
C ALA A 556 -0.14 1.33 -4.42
N VAL A 557 0.43 2.49 -4.06
CA VAL A 557 -0.30 3.74 -3.82
C VAL A 557 0.16 4.78 -4.85
N LEU A 558 -0.76 5.23 -5.70
CA LEU A 558 -0.49 6.16 -6.79
C LEU A 558 -1.44 7.35 -6.72
N THR A 559 -0.91 8.56 -6.84
CA THR A 559 -1.71 9.79 -6.91
C THR A 559 -1.56 10.39 -8.30
N SER A 560 -2.68 10.72 -8.94
CA SER A 560 -2.71 11.39 -10.26
C SER A 560 -3.95 12.27 -10.37
N ALA A 561 -4.22 12.82 -11.54
CA ALA A 561 -5.33 13.72 -11.77
C ALA A 561 -5.91 13.62 -13.19
N TRP A 562 -7.22 13.85 -13.30
CA TRP A 562 -7.87 14.21 -14.54
C TRP A 562 -7.63 15.69 -14.81
N VAL A 563 -6.79 15.98 -15.80
CA VAL A 563 -6.35 17.33 -16.15
C VAL A 563 -6.76 17.62 -17.59
N LYS A 564 -7.36 18.80 -17.79
CA LYS A 564 -7.71 19.28 -19.12
C LYS A 564 -6.48 19.87 -19.81
N HIS A 565 -6.28 19.51 -21.06
CA HIS A 565 -5.24 20.10 -21.91
C HIS A 565 -5.72 20.20 -23.37
N ASP A 566 -5.25 21.20 -24.10
CA ASP A 566 -5.67 21.45 -25.48
C ASP A 566 -5.09 20.41 -26.46
N ASP A 567 -3.83 20.00 -26.24
CA ASP A 567 -3.21 18.85 -26.92
C ASP A 567 -3.86 17.53 -26.45
N PRO A 568 -4.51 16.76 -27.35
CA PRO A 568 -5.14 15.47 -27.03
C PRO A 568 -4.20 14.43 -26.41
N LEU A 569 -2.90 14.46 -26.74
CA LEU A 569 -1.92 13.52 -26.18
C LEU A 569 -1.58 13.84 -24.71
N GLN A 570 -1.80 15.08 -24.30
CA GLN A 570 -1.55 15.55 -22.94
C GLN A 570 -2.84 15.70 -22.12
N ASN A 571 -4.01 15.66 -22.77
CA ASN A 571 -5.29 15.66 -22.08
C ASN A 571 -5.45 14.40 -21.23
N ARG A 572 -6.00 14.53 -20.02
CA ARG A 572 -6.18 13.44 -19.05
C ARG A 572 -7.61 13.35 -18.51
N CYS A 573 -8.57 14.07 -19.09
CA CYS A 573 -9.99 14.02 -18.69
C CYS A 573 -10.86 13.49 -19.84
N GLY A 574 -10.68 12.21 -20.17
CA GLY A 574 -11.22 11.58 -21.37
C GLY A 574 -12.66 11.05 -21.27
N GLY A 575 -13.22 10.95 -20.06
CA GLY A 575 -14.54 10.34 -19.83
C GLY A 575 -14.51 8.82 -19.89
N CYS A 576 -15.66 8.16 -19.67
CA CYS A 576 -15.77 6.70 -19.67
C CYS A 576 -15.76 6.09 -21.08
N VAL A 577 -15.85 4.76 -21.17
CA VAL A 577 -15.78 3.99 -22.43
C VAL A 577 -16.83 4.37 -23.49
N ASN A 578 -17.93 5.02 -23.07
CA ASN A 578 -18.94 5.57 -23.98
C ASN A 578 -18.33 6.64 -24.92
N TYR A 579 -17.29 7.33 -24.46
CA TYR A 579 -16.59 8.38 -25.19
C TYR A 579 -15.32 7.85 -25.87
N LYS A 580 -15.49 6.93 -26.83
CA LYS A 580 -14.38 6.20 -27.49
C LYS A 580 -13.22 7.07 -27.99
N ALA A 581 -13.52 8.28 -28.50
CA ALA A 581 -12.51 9.19 -29.05
C ALA A 581 -11.56 9.76 -27.99
N THR A 582 -12.03 9.95 -26.75
CA THR A 582 -11.29 10.61 -25.67
C THR A 582 -10.95 9.66 -24.53
N TYR A 583 -11.60 8.51 -24.43
CA TYR A 583 -11.44 7.53 -23.36
C TYR A 583 -9.98 7.17 -23.05
N LEU A 584 -9.16 6.90 -24.07
CA LEU A 584 -7.76 6.51 -23.89
C LEU A 584 -6.83 7.67 -23.50
N GLN A 585 -7.33 8.91 -23.53
CA GLN A 585 -6.61 10.08 -23.04
C GLN A 585 -6.52 10.08 -21.52
N ASN A 586 -7.41 9.38 -20.79
CA ASN A 586 -7.32 9.28 -19.33
C ASN A 586 -5.95 8.74 -18.86
N PRO A 587 -5.57 8.98 -17.58
CA PRO A 587 -4.42 8.34 -16.96
C PRO A 587 -4.51 6.82 -17.11
N GLN A 588 -3.37 6.16 -17.28
CA GLN A 588 -3.30 4.71 -17.48
C GLN A 588 -2.25 4.14 -16.54
N PHE A 589 -2.61 3.12 -15.76
CA PHE A 589 -1.71 2.52 -14.77
C PHE A 589 -1.50 1.06 -15.10
N VAL A 590 -0.25 0.67 -15.33
CA VAL A 590 0.10 -0.72 -15.57
C VAL A 590 0.34 -1.42 -14.24
N PHE A 591 -0.03 -2.70 -14.14
CA PHE A 591 0.34 -3.58 -13.03
C PHE A 591 0.42 -5.05 -13.48
N ASP A 592 1.18 -5.85 -12.73
CA ASP A 592 1.44 -7.25 -13.01
C ASP A 592 0.77 -8.14 -11.96
N VAL A 593 0.09 -9.20 -12.43
CA VAL A 593 -0.31 -10.35 -11.61
C VAL A 593 0.67 -11.46 -11.92
N LYS A 594 1.42 -11.91 -10.90
CA LYS A 594 2.54 -12.86 -11.06
C LYS A 594 2.23 -14.30 -10.64
N LYS A 595 1.14 -14.50 -9.89
CA LYS A 595 0.66 -15.85 -9.57
C LYS A 595 -0.26 -16.33 -10.70
N PRO A 596 -0.39 -17.65 -10.92
CA PRO A 596 -1.31 -18.21 -11.91
C PRO A 596 -2.72 -17.64 -11.78
N GLU A 597 -3.19 -17.52 -10.54
CA GLU A 597 -4.39 -16.80 -10.15
C GLU A 597 -4.08 -16.03 -8.86
N ASP A 598 -4.46 -14.76 -8.82
CA ASP A 598 -4.33 -13.89 -7.65
C ASP A 598 -5.60 -13.09 -7.43
N GLU A 599 -5.91 -12.84 -6.17
CA GLU A 599 -7.01 -11.96 -5.79
C GLU A 599 -6.50 -10.52 -5.85
N VAL A 600 -7.12 -9.68 -6.67
CA VAL A 600 -6.72 -8.27 -6.83
C VAL A 600 -7.78 -7.37 -6.24
N LEU A 601 -7.35 -6.42 -5.39
CA LEU A 601 -8.21 -5.36 -4.86
C LEU A 601 -7.77 -4.02 -5.46
N ILE A 602 -8.71 -3.26 -5.97
CA ILE A 602 -8.46 -1.93 -6.54
C ILE A 602 -9.40 -0.94 -5.87
N CYS A 603 -8.85 0.14 -5.34
CA CYS A 603 -9.60 1.25 -4.76
C CYS A 603 -9.23 2.55 -5.48
N LEU A 604 -10.22 3.17 -6.11
CA LEU A 604 -10.10 4.49 -6.72
C LEU A 604 -10.83 5.50 -5.82
N GLN A 605 -10.11 6.49 -5.31
CA GLN A 605 -10.67 7.54 -4.46
C GLN A 605 -10.45 8.91 -5.10
N GLN A 606 -11.49 9.71 -5.27
CA GLN A 606 -11.34 11.10 -5.71
C GLN A 606 -11.03 12.00 -4.51
N LYS A 607 -10.19 13.01 -4.74
CA LYS A 607 -9.94 14.05 -3.77
C LYS A 607 -11.13 14.98 -3.78
N THR A 608 -11.78 15.08 -2.63
CA THR A 608 -12.94 15.95 -2.46
C THR A 608 -12.56 17.40 -2.78
N LYS A 609 -13.19 17.98 -3.81
CA LYS A 609 -13.07 19.41 -4.13
C LYS A 609 -14.11 20.19 -3.34
N ARG A 610 -13.67 21.28 -2.71
CA ARG A 610 -14.56 22.23 -2.03
C ARG A 610 -14.75 23.41 -2.99
N THR A 611 -15.93 23.51 -3.60
CA THR A 611 -16.21 24.54 -4.62
C THR A 611 -16.39 25.92 -3.96
N THR A 612 -17.13 26.00 -2.85
CA THR A 612 -17.11 27.13 -1.89
C THR A 612 -17.57 26.70 -0.49
N GLN A 613 -17.37 27.55 0.52
CA GLN A 613 -17.91 27.35 1.88
C GLN A 613 -19.45 27.44 1.93
N LYS A 614 -20.09 28.03 0.92
CA LYS A 614 -21.55 28.28 0.83
C LYS A 614 -22.35 27.15 0.17
N ASP A 615 -21.72 26.25 -0.59
CA ASP A 615 -22.44 25.16 -1.27
C ASP A 615 -22.65 23.94 -0.36
N GLY A 616 -21.78 23.78 0.65
CA GLY A 616 -21.79 22.85 1.79
C GLY A 616 -22.06 21.37 1.57
N LYS A 617 -22.34 20.93 0.34
CA LYS A 617 -22.22 19.53 -0.07
C LYS A 617 -20.99 19.37 -0.96
N PHE A 618 -20.23 18.33 -0.67
CA PHE A 618 -19.17 17.86 -1.54
C PHE A 618 -19.80 17.26 -2.80
N GLU A 619 -19.60 17.88 -3.95
CA GLU A 619 -19.97 17.25 -5.21
C GLU A 619 -18.90 16.24 -5.60
N ASN A 620 -19.24 14.96 -5.44
CA ASN A 620 -18.44 13.87 -5.95
C ASN A 620 -18.75 13.70 -7.45
N LEU A 621 -17.70 13.61 -8.26
CA LEU A 621 -17.84 13.22 -9.66
C LEU A 621 -18.29 11.76 -9.75
N ALA A 622 -19.04 11.42 -10.79
CA ALA A 622 -19.28 10.04 -11.17
C ALA A 622 -17.93 9.43 -11.60
N ILE A 623 -17.34 8.55 -10.80
CA ILE A 623 -16.03 7.95 -11.08
C ILE A 623 -16.14 6.44 -11.22
N GLY A 624 -15.22 5.86 -11.99
CA GLY A 624 -15.07 4.43 -12.20
C GLY A 624 -13.77 4.12 -12.93
N PHE A 625 -13.54 2.84 -13.23
CA PHE A 625 -12.38 2.43 -14.01
C PHE A 625 -12.64 1.12 -14.74
N ASP A 626 -11.87 0.91 -15.80
CA ASP A 626 -11.80 -0.37 -16.50
C ASP A 626 -10.41 -0.97 -16.37
N VAL A 627 -10.33 -2.29 -16.46
CA VAL A 627 -9.08 -3.05 -16.45
C VAL A 627 -8.95 -3.82 -17.76
N HIS A 628 -7.83 -3.62 -18.44
CA HIS A 628 -7.53 -4.23 -19.74
C HIS A 628 -6.33 -5.17 -19.61
N GLN A 629 -6.40 -6.34 -20.21
CA GLN A 629 -5.24 -7.23 -20.37
C GLN A 629 -4.40 -6.75 -21.56
N VAL A 630 -3.11 -6.55 -21.32
CA VAL A 630 -2.19 -5.96 -22.28
C VAL A 630 -0.94 -6.83 -22.47
N GLU A 631 -0.04 -6.37 -23.32
CA GLU A 631 1.22 -7.04 -23.64
C GLU A 631 2.15 -7.07 -22.43
N LEU A 632 2.82 -8.22 -22.21
CA LEU A 632 3.65 -8.46 -21.03
C LEU A 632 4.84 -7.49 -20.91
N ASN A 633 5.26 -6.87 -22.02
CA ASN A 633 6.33 -5.88 -22.05
C ASN A 633 5.84 -4.46 -22.36
N ARG A 634 4.53 -4.17 -22.26
CA ARG A 634 4.01 -2.80 -22.44
C ARG A 634 4.67 -1.85 -21.44
N LYS A 635 5.18 -0.74 -21.97
CA LYS A 635 5.85 0.36 -21.25
C LYS A 635 5.29 1.74 -21.59
N TYR A 636 4.48 1.83 -22.64
CA TYR A 636 3.93 3.06 -23.20
C TYR A 636 2.40 3.00 -23.18
N ARG A 637 1.77 4.17 -23.25
CA ARG A 637 0.32 4.36 -23.21
C ARG A 637 -0.36 3.58 -24.32
N MET A 638 -1.55 3.10 -24.00
CA MET A 638 -2.48 2.42 -24.89
C MET A 638 -3.22 3.45 -25.72
N HIS A 639 -3.18 3.28 -27.04
CA HIS A 639 -3.84 4.14 -28.01
C HIS A 639 -4.95 3.41 -28.78
N THR A 640 -4.97 2.08 -28.69
CA THR A 640 -6.04 1.24 -29.21
C THR A 640 -6.63 0.39 -28.08
N PRO A 641 -7.95 0.26 -27.96
CA PRO A 641 -8.57 -0.56 -26.91
C PRO A 641 -8.08 -2.01 -26.96
N GLN A 642 -7.63 -2.53 -25.81
CA GLN A 642 -7.24 -3.93 -25.65
C GLN A 642 -8.41 -4.74 -25.07
N GLN A 643 -8.17 -6.01 -24.71
CA GLN A 643 -9.21 -6.86 -24.13
C GLN A 643 -9.58 -6.37 -22.74
N LYS A 644 -10.81 -5.87 -22.59
CA LYS A 644 -11.36 -5.50 -21.28
C LYS A 644 -11.66 -6.78 -20.48
N VAL A 645 -11.03 -6.93 -19.32
CA VAL A 645 -11.22 -8.08 -18.42
C VAL A 645 -12.08 -7.77 -17.21
N ALA A 646 -12.22 -6.48 -16.87
CA ALA A 646 -13.06 -6.01 -15.79
C ALA A 646 -13.46 -4.54 -15.96
N SER A 647 -14.54 -4.16 -15.28
CA SER A 647 -15.03 -2.80 -15.13
C SER A 647 -15.55 -2.64 -13.71
N SER A 648 -15.29 -1.51 -13.09
CA SER A 648 -16.00 -1.11 -11.88
C SER A 648 -17.41 -0.61 -12.24
N ILE A 649 -18.26 -0.49 -11.22
CA ILE A 649 -19.43 0.38 -11.31
C ILE A 649 -19.01 1.85 -11.39
N TYR A 650 -19.85 2.69 -11.97
CA TYR A 650 -19.70 4.15 -11.90
C TYR A 650 -20.70 4.69 -10.89
N ILE A 651 -20.20 5.45 -9.91
CA ILE A 651 -21.01 5.97 -8.81
C ILE A 651 -20.54 7.36 -8.40
N ASN A 652 -21.47 8.19 -7.94
CA ASN A 652 -21.21 9.52 -7.38
C ASN A 652 -20.74 9.42 -5.92
N SER A 653 -19.71 8.61 -5.67
CA SER A 653 -19.13 8.37 -4.35
C SER A 653 -17.69 8.84 -4.30
N ARG A 654 -17.18 9.11 -3.10
CA ARG A 654 -15.79 9.52 -2.89
C ARG A 654 -14.81 8.41 -3.28
N SER A 655 -15.22 7.14 -3.15
CA SER A 655 -14.40 6.00 -3.54
C SER A 655 -15.20 4.90 -4.22
N VAL A 656 -14.52 4.17 -5.10
CA VAL A 656 -14.99 2.96 -5.78
C VAL A 656 -14.05 1.82 -5.46
N PHE A 657 -14.61 0.72 -4.98
CA PHE A 657 -13.89 -0.50 -4.67
C PHE A 657 -14.20 -1.59 -5.68
N PHE A 658 -13.19 -2.38 -6.00
CA PHE A 658 -13.29 -3.52 -6.89
C PHE A 658 -12.46 -4.67 -6.34
N ARG A 659 -13.00 -5.87 -6.43
CA ARG A 659 -12.37 -7.12 -6.03
C ARG A 659 -12.63 -8.17 -7.09
N LYS A 660 -11.57 -8.82 -7.59
CA LYS A 660 -11.70 -9.89 -8.57
C LYS A 660 -10.49 -10.81 -8.54
N GLU A 661 -10.72 -12.10 -8.78
CA GLU A 661 -9.66 -13.06 -9.09
C GLU A 661 -9.19 -12.87 -10.54
N MET A 662 -7.89 -12.66 -10.72
CA MET A 662 -7.26 -12.37 -12.00
C MET A 662 -6.18 -13.39 -12.29
N LYS A 663 -6.03 -13.76 -13.56
CA LYS A 663 -4.99 -14.68 -14.03
C LYS A 663 -3.63 -13.97 -14.09
N GLU A 664 -2.58 -14.77 -14.19
CA GLU A 664 -1.23 -14.26 -14.46
C GLU A 664 -1.21 -13.40 -15.73
N GLY A 665 -0.59 -12.23 -15.66
CA GLY A 665 -0.49 -11.34 -16.80
C GLY A 665 -0.18 -9.90 -16.44
N ARG A 666 -0.11 -9.05 -17.48
CA ARG A 666 0.03 -7.61 -17.33
C ARG A 666 -1.29 -6.92 -17.70
N TYR A 667 -1.67 -5.95 -16.88
CA TYR A 667 -2.94 -5.26 -16.98
C TYR A 667 -2.76 -3.74 -16.94
N VAL A 668 -3.70 -3.02 -17.54
CA VAL A 668 -3.79 -1.55 -17.48
C VAL A 668 -5.13 -1.14 -16.87
N ILE A 669 -5.07 -0.36 -15.80
CA ILE A 669 -6.21 0.29 -15.16
C ILE A 669 -6.37 1.69 -15.77
N ILE A 670 -7.58 2.02 -16.21
CA ILE A 670 -7.92 3.33 -16.75
C ILE A 670 -8.98 3.96 -15.85
N PRO A 671 -8.57 4.76 -14.83
CA PRO A 671 -9.51 5.51 -14.01
C PRO A 671 -10.09 6.69 -14.78
N THR A 672 -11.41 6.81 -14.77
CA THR A 672 -12.13 7.84 -15.52
C THR A 672 -13.23 8.47 -14.66
N THR A 673 -13.56 9.71 -15.01
CA THR A 673 -14.87 10.28 -14.74
C THR A 673 -15.88 9.74 -15.76
N PHE A 674 -17.17 9.75 -15.41
CA PHE A 674 -18.21 9.32 -16.34
C PHE A 674 -18.24 10.22 -17.58
N GLU A 675 -18.31 11.53 -17.36
CA GLU A 675 -18.30 12.55 -18.42
C GLU A 675 -16.87 13.04 -18.72
N PRO A 676 -16.55 13.35 -20.00
CA PRO A 676 -15.27 13.94 -20.38
C PRO A 676 -15.15 15.39 -19.91
N GLY A 677 -13.93 15.92 -19.85
CA GLY A 677 -13.68 17.32 -19.47
C GLY A 677 -13.75 17.62 -17.97
N GLN A 678 -14.23 16.69 -17.15
CA GLN A 678 -14.25 16.81 -15.70
C GLN A 678 -12.83 16.68 -15.14
N THR A 679 -12.44 17.59 -14.24
CA THR A 679 -11.09 17.61 -13.64
C THR A 679 -11.13 17.23 -12.17
N GLY A 680 -10.10 16.56 -11.67
CA GLY A 680 -10.03 16.13 -10.28
C GLY A 680 -8.73 15.40 -9.96
N GLU A 681 -8.26 15.48 -8.73
CA GLU A 681 -7.17 14.63 -8.25
C GLU A 681 -7.76 13.31 -7.74
N PHE A 682 -7.06 12.19 -7.92
CA PHE A 682 -7.47 10.89 -7.39
C PHE A 682 -6.29 10.08 -6.86
N LEU A 683 -6.60 9.15 -5.97
CA LEU A 683 -5.73 8.19 -5.33
C LEU A 683 -6.15 6.80 -5.82
N LEU A 684 -5.22 6.09 -6.43
CA LEU A 684 -5.39 4.70 -6.84
C LEU A 684 -4.56 3.82 -5.90
N ARG A 685 -5.21 2.86 -5.25
CA ARG A 685 -4.58 1.83 -4.42
C ARG A 685 -4.84 0.46 -5.04
N VAL A 686 -3.77 -0.28 -5.29
CA VAL A 686 -3.84 -1.64 -5.85
C VAL A 686 -3.19 -2.60 -4.86
N PHE A 687 -3.90 -3.68 -4.53
CA PHE A 687 -3.42 -4.70 -3.61
C PHE A 687 -3.35 -6.05 -4.32
N THR A 688 -2.19 -6.68 -4.22
CA THR A 688 -1.87 -8.00 -4.78
C THR A 688 -1.11 -8.83 -3.75
N ASP A 689 -1.01 -10.14 -3.93
CA ASP A 689 -0.28 -10.98 -2.96
C ASP A 689 1.24 -10.78 -3.00
N VAL A 690 1.75 -10.35 -4.16
CA VAL A 690 3.18 -10.10 -4.42
C VAL A 690 3.36 -8.76 -5.12
N PRO A 691 4.57 -8.16 -5.15
CA PRO A 691 4.75 -6.83 -5.71
C PRO A 691 4.33 -6.77 -7.19
N SER A 692 3.35 -5.92 -7.49
CA SER A 692 2.72 -5.82 -8.82
C SER A 692 3.44 -4.90 -9.81
N ASN A 693 4.56 -4.28 -9.42
CA ASN A 693 5.26 -3.27 -10.24
C ASN A 693 4.36 -2.13 -10.74
N CYS A 694 3.29 -1.80 -10.00
CA CYS A 694 2.28 -0.87 -10.49
C CYS A 694 2.83 0.56 -10.68
N CYS A 695 2.63 1.15 -11.85
CA CYS A 695 3.08 2.49 -12.20
C CYS A 695 2.24 3.15 -13.29
N GLU A 696 2.33 4.47 -13.42
CA GLU A 696 1.63 5.23 -14.46
C GLU A 696 2.37 5.16 -15.81
N LEU A 697 1.64 4.86 -16.88
CA LEU A 697 2.12 4.96 -18.25
C LEU A 697 2.04 6.43 -18.70
N GLN A 698 3.17 7.12 -18.63
CA GLN A 698 3.25 8.56 -18.95
C GLN A 698 3.63 8.85 -20.40
N LEU A 699 4.32 7.92 -21.06
CA LEU A 699 4.87 8.11 -22.40
C LEU A 699 4.00 7.47 -23.45
N ASP A 700 3.69 8.19 -24.52
CA ASP A 700 2.93 7.69 -25.66
C ASP A 700 3.77 6.79 -26.58
N GLU A 701 5.07 7.07 -26.68
CA GLU A 701 6.02 6.36 -27.52
C GLU A 701 7.47 6.47 -26.97
N PRO A 702 8.44 5.68 -27.49
CA PRO A 702 9.85 5.81 -27.13
C PRO A 702 10.39 7.23 -27.40
N LYS A 703 11.00 7.86 -26.38
CA LYS A 703 11.60 9.19 -26.57
C LYS A 703 12.86 9.12 -27.43
N ARG A 704 13.03 10.14 -28.29
CA ARG A 704 14.32 10.40 -28.94
C ARG A 704 15.35 10.80 -27.88
N THR A 705 16.52 10.18 -27.93
CA THR A 705 17.67 10.52 -27.10
C THR A 705 18.80 11.04 -27.97
N CYS A 706 19.82 11.66 -27.39
CA CYS A 706 21.03 12.09 -28.12
C CYS A 706 21.73 10.94 -28.86
N TRP A 707 21.49 9.68 -28.46
CA TRP A 707 22.02 8.47 -29.11
C TRP A 707 21.12 7.92 -30.22
N SER A 708 19.90 8.45 -30.41
CA SER A 708 18.97 7.97 -31.43
C SER A 708 19.50 8.13 -32.87
N GLY A 709 20.37 9.11 -33.12
CA GLY A 709 21.04 9.27 -34.42
C GLY A 709 22.04 8.15 -34.73
N MET A 710 22.72 7.60 -33.71
CA MET A 710 23.75 6.58 -33.89
C MET A 710 23.19 5.16 -33.75
N CYS A 711 22.23 4.94 -32.85
CA CYS A 711 21.67 3.63 -32.55
C CYS A 711 20.33 3.35 -33.26
N GLY A 712 19.86 4.28 -34.11
CA GLY A 712 18.55 4.22 -34.77
C GLY A 712 17.37 4.52 -33.84
N PHE A 713 16.28 4.99 -34.44
CA PHE A 713 15.00 5.25 -33.78
C PHE A 713 13.94 4.26 -34.29
N PRO A 714 12.99 3.79 -33.45
CA PRO A 714 11.91 2.93 -33.91
C PRO A 714 11.14 3.55 -35.08
N GLN A 715 10.85 2.75 -36.10
CA GLN A 715 10.14 3.16 -37.30
C GLN A 715 8.74 2.54 -37.38
N VAL A 716 8.57 1.36 -36.80
CA VAL A 716 7.29 0.64 -36.74
C VAL A 716 7.08 0.07 -35.34
N VAL A 717 5.83 -0.20 -35.00
CA VAL A 717 5.46 -0.94 -33.80
C VAL A 717 4.70 -2.21 -34.22
N SER A 718 5.09 -3.35 -33.64
CA SER A 718 4.48 -4.65 -33.91
C SER A 718 3.93 -5.25 -32.62
N GLN A 719 2.65 -5.59 -32.61
CA GLN A 719 2.01 -6.43 -31.59
C GLN A 719 1.94 -7.86 -32.12
N VAL A 720 2.41 -8.80 -31.32
CA VAL A 720 2.29 -10.24 -31.60
C VAL A 720 1.46 -10.87 -30.50
N HIS A 721 0.33 -11.48 -30.88
CA HIS A 721 -0.54 -12.23 -29.99
C HIS A 721 -0.42 -13.71 -30.34
N VAL A 722 0.19 -14.49 -29.47
CA VAL A 722 0.27 -15.95 -29.62
C VAL A 722 -0.91 -16.55 -28.87
N VAL A 723 -1.84 -17.15 -29.61
CA VAL A 723 -3.13 -17.63 -29.09
C VAL A 723 -2.95 -19.03 -28.51
N SER A 724 -2.46 -19.97 -29.32
CA SER A 724 -2.32 -21.37 -28.95
C SER A 724 -1.32 -22.09 -29.84
N ALA A 725 -0.86 -23.26 -29.40
CA ALA A 725 -0.26 -24.27 -30.26
C ALA A 725 -1.11 -25.54 -30.27
N ALA A 726 -0.94 -26.38 -31.29
CA ALA A 726 -1.61 -27.66 -31.39
C ALA A 726 -0.69 -28.73 -31.98
N GLY A 727 -0.84 -29.98 -31.52
CA GLY A 727 -0.09 -31.14 -32.03
C GLY A 727 1.41 -31.10 -31.71
N LEU A 728 1.79 -30.55 -30.57
CA LEU A 728 3.19 -30.51 -30.13
C LEU A 728 3.76 -31.92 -29.89
N LYS A 729 5.08 -32.04 -30.01
CA LYS A 729 5.78 -33.31 -29.76
C LYS A 729 5.73 -33.68 -28.28
N LYS A 730 5.31 -34.91 -27.98
CA LYS A 730 5.42 -35.51 -26.64
C LYS A 730 6.88 -35.63 -26.22
N GLN A 731 7.20 -35.14 -25.02
CA GLN A 731 8.56 -35.16 -24.47
C GLN A 731 8.62 -35.65 -23.01
N ASP A 732 7.52 -35.59 -22.27
CA ASP A 732 7.50 -36.00 -20.87
C ASP A 732 7.20 -37.50 -20.72
N SER A 733 7.66 -38.09 -19.61
CA SER A 733 7.48 -39.52 -19.30
C SER A 733 6.01 -39.94 -19.24
N ASP A 734 5.13 -39.01 -18.87
CA ASP A 734 3.77 -39.30 -18.44
C ASP A 734 2.76 -39.25 -19.59
N GLY A 735 3.06 -38.57 -20.70
CA GLY A 735 2.01 -38.31 -21.67
C GLY A 735 2.17 -37.06 -22.51
N GLY A 736 2.52 -35.96 -21.86
CA GLY A 736 2.45 -34.62 -22.44
C GLY A 736 3.80 -33.92 -22.64
N ALA A 737 3.72 -32.60 -22.47
CA ALA A 737 4.80 -31.63 -22.45
C ALA A 737 4.37 -30.47 -21.55
N ASP A 738 5.34 -29.70 -21.04
CA ASP A 738 5.16 -28.45 -20.31
C ASP A 738 5.56 -27.23 -21.20
N PRO A 739 4.80 -26.90 -22.26
CA PRO A 739 5.22 -25.90 -23.23
C PRO A 739 5.11 -24.44 -22.74
N TYR A 740 6.03 -23.60 -23.21
CA TYR A 740 5.99 -22.14 -23.11
C TYR A 740 6.52 -21.48 -24.39
N VAL A 741 6.21 -20.20 -24.61
CA VAL A 741 6.65 -19.47 -25.80
C VAL A 741 7.57 -18.31 -25.47
N ILE A 742 8.52 -18.05 -26.37
CA ILE A 742 9.37 -16.86 -26.38
C ILE A 742 9.14 -16.11 -27.68
N ILE A 743 8.62 -14.89 -27.59
CA ILE A 743 8.53 -13.95 -28.72
C ILE A 743 9.77 -13.06 -28.67
N SER A 744 10.53 -12.99 -29.76
CA SER A 744 11.78 -12.24 -29.82
C SER A 744 11.89 -11.37 -31.07
N CYS A 745 12.38 -10.15 -30.90
CA CYS A 745 12.64 -9.21 -31.98
C CYS A 745 13.71 -8.19 -31.54
N GLU A 746 14.72 -7.94 -32.40
CA GLU A 746 15.79 -6.96 -32.16
C GLU A 746 16.47 -7.09 -30.77
N GLY A 747 16.64 -8.32 -30.29
CA GLY A 747 17.24 -8.62 -28.99
C GLY A 747 16.30 -8.46 -27.78
N SER A 748 15.10 -7.91 -27.98
CA SER A 748 14.04 -7.90 -26.96
C SER A 748 13.27 -9.22 -26.95
N LYS A 749 12.86 -9.69 -25.77
CA LYS A 749 12.13 -10.95 -25.59
C LYS A 749 10.93 -10.78 -24.67
N VAL A 750 9.88 -11.54 -24.95
CA VAL A 750 8.70 -11.75 -24.11
C VAL A 750 8.50 -13.24 -23.96
N GLN A 751 8.27 -13.71 -22.73
CA GLN A 751 8.08 -15.12 -22.43
C GLN A 751 6.72 -15.34 -21.77
N SER A 752 5.99 -16.38 -22.15
CA SER A 752 4.74 -16.79 -21.49
C SER A 752 5.01 -17.59 -20.22
N SER A 753 3.97 -17.79 -19.41
CA SER A 753 3.96 -18.83 -18.40
C SER A 753 4.00 -20.22 -19.05
N VAL A 754 4.40 -21.21 -18.25
CA VAL A 754 4.46 -22.63 -18.64
C VAL A 754 3.06 -23.23 -18.51
N THR A 755 2.56 -23.85 -19.58
CA THR A 755 1.32 -24.63 -19.53
C THR A 755 1.68 -26.07 -19.24
N LYS A 756 1.07 -26.68 -18.22
CA LYS A 756 1.49 -28.02 -17.77
C LYS A 756 0.77 -29.15 -18.50
N ASP A 757 1.50 -30.23 -18.75
CA ASP A 757 1.03 -31.53 -19.26
C ASP A 757 0.01 -31.41 -20.42
N THR A 758 0.42 -30.75 -21.51
CA THR A 758 -0.42 -30.57 -22.68
C THR A 758 0.38 -30.50 -23.98
N LEU A 759 -0.20 -31.03 -25.06
CA LEU A 759 0.32 -30.89 -26.42
C LEU A 759 -0.42 -29.80 -27.24
N ASP A 760 -1.49 -29.24 -26.67
CA ASP A 760 -2.36 -28.24 -27.29
C ASP A 760 -2.54 -27.00 -26.38
N PRO A 761 -1.44 -26.32 -25.99
CA PRO A 761 -1.49 -25.24 -25.02
C PRO A 761 -2.21 -24.00 -25.55
N LYS A 762 -2.95 -23.32 -24.66
CA LYS A 762 -3.49 -21.98 -24.88
C LYS A 762 -2.63 -20.97 -24.14
N PHE A 763 -1.77 -20.26 -24.88
CA PHE A 763 -0.84 -19.29 -24.30
C PHE A 763 -1.48 -17.94 -24.02
N ASP A 764 -2.36 -17.48 -24.92
CA ASP A 764 -3.02 -16.17 -24.88
C ASP A 764 -2.10 -15.00 -24.45
N VAL A 765 -0.89 -14.98 -25.03
CA VAL A 765 0.17 -14.04 -24.64
C VAL A 765 0.40 -12.99 -25.72
N LYS A 766 0.56 -11.74 -25.31
CA LYS A 766 0.86 -10.62 -26.21
C LYS A 766 2.22 -9.99 -25.91
N GLY A 767 2.96 -9.67 -26.96
CA GLY A 767 4.21 -8.90 -26.91
C GLY A 767 4.15 -7.69 -27.84
N LEU A 768 4.70 -6.56 -27.39
CA LEU A 768 4.76 -5.29 -28.13
C LEU A 768 6.21 -4.90 -28.43
N PHE A 769 6.55 -4.67 -29.69
CA PHE A 769 7.92 -4.40 -30.12
C PHE A 769 8.00 -3.13 -30.94
N TYR A 770 8.75 -2.13 -30.43
CA TYR A 770 9.11 -0.91 -31.16
C TYR A 770 10.40 -1.17 -31.95
N ARG A 771 10.28 -1.32 -33.27
CA ARG A 771 11.30 -1.90 -34.13
C ARG A 771 12.01 -0.83 -34.94
N LYS A 772 13.35 -0.85 -34.92
CA LYS A 772 14.22 0.09 -35.64
C LYS A 772 14.56 -0.40 -37.04
N LYS A 773 14.50 -1.70 -37.26
CA LYS A 773 14.84 -2.40 -38.51
C LYS A 773 13.64 -3.25 -38.94
N PRO A 774 12.66 -2.67 -39.65
CA PRO A 774 11.45 -3.39 -40.08
C PRO A 774 11.72 -4.66 -40.89
N GLY A 775 12.87 -4.74 -41.58
CA GLY A 775 13.28 -5.94 -42.32
C GLY A 775 13.82 -7.09 -41.45
N GLN A 776 14.08 -6.90 -40.15
CA GLN A 776 14.41 -8.02 -39.27
C GLN A 776 13.15 -8.76 -38.83
N PRO A 777 13.09 -10.10 -38.97
CA PRO A 777 11.88 -10.84 -38.65
C PRO A 777 11.59 -10.89 -37.15
N ILE A 778 10.33 -11.18 -36.81
CA ILE A 778 9.92 -11.51 -35.45
C ILE A 778 9.93 -13.03 -35.32
N ILE A 779 10.60 -13.55 -34.30
CA ILE A 779 10.78 -15.00 -34.11
C ILE A 779 9.98 -15.41 -32.88
N VAL A 780 9.05 -16.35 -33.05
CA VAL A 780 8.31 -16.98 -31.95
C VAL A 780 8.81 -18.40 -31.80
N GLN A 781 9.31 -18.74 -30.62
CA GLN A 781 9.88 -20.05 -30.30
C GLN A 781 9.01 -20.76 -29.27
N VAL A 782 8.79 -22.06 -29.44
CA VAL A 782 8.12 -22.93 -28.48
C VAL A 782 9.17 -23.83 -27.83
N TRP A 783 9.10 -23.92 -26.50
CA TRP A 783 10.02 -24.67 -25.67
C TRP A 783 9.24 -25.54 -24.69
N ASN A 784 9.79 -26.70 -24.34
CA ASN A 784 9.29 -27.54 -23.27
C ASN A 784 10.12 -27.28 -22.01
N HIS A 785 9.46 -27.00 -20.88
CA HIS A 785 10.13 -26.81 -19.61
C HIS A 785 10.50 -28.16 -18.99
N ASN A 786 11.76 -28.33 -18.57
CA ASN A 786 12.23 -29.57 -17.94
C ASN A 786 13.06 -29.26 -16.69
N VAL A 787 13.08 -30.18 -15.73
CA VAL A 787 13.80 -30.03 -14.45
C VAL A 787 15.30 -29.75 -14.63
N ILE A 788 15.94 -30.38 -15.61
CA ILE A 788 17.39 -30.26 -15.84
C ILE A 788 17.69 -29.18 -16.87
N LYS A 789 16.99 -29.19 -18.01
CA LYS A 789 17.26 -28.27 -19.12
C LYS A 789 16.07 -28.24 -20.09
N ASP A 790 15.56 -27.04 -20.33
CA ASP A 790 14.48 -26.83 -21.30
C ASP A 790 14.87 -27.28 -22.71
N GLU A 791 13.92 -27.89 -23.41
CA GLU A 791 14.08 -28.42 -24.76
C GLU A 791 13.38 -27.54 -25.79
N PHE A 792 14.03 -27.32 -26.92
CA PHE A 792 13.44 -26.56 -28.01
C PHE A 792 12.48 -27.45 -28.81
N MET A 793 11.25 -26.98 -29.03
CA MET A 793 10.23 -27.73 -29.78
C MET A 793 10.07 -27.26 -31.22
N GLY A 794 10.29 -25.97 -31.48
CA GLY A 794 10.19 -25.39 -32.82
C GLY A 794 10.05 -23.87 -32.80
N GLN A 795 10.10 -23.26 -33.97
CA GLN A 795 9.91 -21.82 -34.11
C GLN A 795 9.12 -21.45 -35.37
N VAL A 796 8.57 -20.24 -35.38
CA VAL A 796 8.03 -19.59 -36.57
C VAL A 796 8.68 -18.22 -36.74
N VAL A 797 8.91 -17.84 -37.98
CA VAL A 797 9.55 -16.59 -38.38
C VAL A 797 8.52 -15.75 -39.13
N LEU A 798 8.23 -14.56 -38.63
CA LEU A 798 7.22 -13.65 -39.17
C LEU A 798 7.88 -12.46 -39.84
N SER A 799 7.47 -12.15 -41.08
CA SER A 799 7.79 -10.87 -41.71
C SER A 799 6.96 -9.78 -41.03
N GLY A 800 7.64 -8.87 -40.33
CA GLY A 800 6.99 -7.77 -39.61
C GLY A 800 6.74 -6.56 -40.51
N ASP A 801 6.36 -6.77 -41.76
CA ASP A 801 6.11 -5.65 -42.68
C ASP A 801 4.84 -4.90 -42.27
N PRO A 802 4.81 -3.56 -42.32
CA PRO A 802 3.67 -2.77 -41.89
C PRO A 802 2.48 -2.98 -42.84
N ASN A 803 1.41 -3.53 -42.28
CA ASN A 803 0.15 -3.84 -42.95
C ASN A 803 -1.01 -2.99 -42.42
N ASN A 804 -0.88 -2.34 -41.25
CA ASN A 804 -1.92 -1.50 -40.63
C ASN A 804 -3.26 -2.20 -40.37
N HIS A 805 -3.29 -3.54 -40.37
CA HIS A 805 -4.42 -4.35 -39.90
C HIS A 805 -3.92 -5.65 -39.24
N PRO A 806 -4.64 -6.19 -38.24
CA PRO A 806 -4.29 -7.47 -37.64
C PRO A 806 -4.42 -8.61 -38.65
N THR A 807 -3.38 -9.43 -38.80
CA THR A 807 -3.36 -10.59 -39.69
C THR A 807 -3.27 -11.86 -38.84
N GLN A 808 -4.22 -12.78 -39.03
CA GLN A 808 -4.20 -14.08 -38.37
C GLN A 808 -3.36 -15.06 -39.17
N HIS A 809 -2.49 -15.80 -38.48
CA HIS A 809 -1.61 -16.80 -39.05
C HIS A 809 -1.80 -18.14 -38.33
N SER A 810 -1.79 -19.21 -39.11
CA SER A 810 -1.67 -20.59 -38.62
C SER A 810 -0.46 -21.19 -39.33
N LEU A 811 0.65 -21.35 -38.60
CA LEU A 811 1.95 -21.71 -39.18
C LEU A 811 2.47 -23.00 -38.57
N GLN A 812 3.09 -23.86 -39.38
CA GLN A 812 3.79 -25.05 -38.89
C GLN A 812 5.11 -24.67 -38.24
N LEU A 813 5.47 -25.39 -37.16
CA LEU A 813 6.73 -25.19 -36.47
C LEU A 813 7.91 -25.67 -37.32
N GLN A 814 9.01 -24.93 -37.28
CA GLN A 814 10.24 -25.22 -38.01
C GLN A 814 11.41 -25.43 -37.05
N ASP A 815 12.39 -26.23 -37.45
CA ASP A 815 13.64 -26.42 -36.72
C ASP A 815 14.57 -25.17 -36.83
N LYS A 816 15.60 -25.08 -35.97
CA LYS A 816 16.63 -24.02 -36.01
C LYS A 816 17.59 -24.14 -37.19
N SER A 817 17.63 -25.30 -37.86
CA SER A 817 18.57 -25.55 -38.94
C SER A 817 18.16 -24.80 -40.21
N ASN A 818 19.11 -24.10 -40.83
CA ASN A 818 18.97 -23.30 -42.06
C ASN A 818 18.59 -24.12 -43.32
N LYS A 819 18.09 -25.35 -43.16
CA LYS A 819 17.55 -26.15 -44.26
C LYS A 819 16.10 -25.74 -44.45
N GLU A 820 15.81 -25.07 -45.56
CA GLU A 820 14.45 -24.77 -45.98
C GLU A 820 13.57 -26.03 -45.86
N ASN A 821 12.48 -25.93 -45.09
CA ASN A 821 11.40 -26.93 -44.95
C ASN A 821 11.62 -28.16 -44.04
N ALA A 822 12.47 -28.11 -43.01
CA ALA A 822 12.43 -29.12 -41.94
C ALA A 822 11.26 -28.84 -40.95
N GLU A 823 10.05 -29.21 -41.35
CA GLU A 823 8.84 -29.12 -40.50
C GLU A 823 8.97 -30.01 -39.26
N VAL A 824 8.59 -29.47 -38.11
CA VAL A 824 8.58 -30.16 -36.80
C VAL A 824 7.13 -30.31 -36.35
N SER A 825 6.85 -31.33 -35.54
CA SER A 825 5.48 -31.60 -35.05
C SER A 825 4.91 -30.40 -34.30
N GLY A 826 3.80 -29.89 -34.83
CA GLY A 826 2.96 -28.91 -34.18
C GLY A 826 2.78 -27.64 -35.01
N SER A 827 1.66 -26.97 -34.77
CA SER A 827 1.31 -25.70 -35.42
C SER A 827 1.07 -24.61 -34.37
N LEU A 828 1.31 -23.36 -34.75
CA LEU A 828 1.13 -22.19 -33.91
C LEU A 828 0.08 -21.25 -34.50
N GLN A 829 -0.91 -20.88 -33.70
CA GLN A 829 -1.91 -19.87 -34.03
C GLN A 829 -1.53 -18.53 -33.42
N LEU A 830 -1.40 -17.51 -34.25
CA LEU A 830 -0.99 -16.18 -33.80
C LEU A 830 -1.65 -15.07 -34.63
N VAL A 831 -1.72 -13.88 -34.06
CA VAL A 831 -2.15 -12.65 -34.73
C VAL A 831 -0.99 -11.65 -34.69
N LEU A 832 -0.62 -11.13 -35.85
CA LEU A 832 0.40 -10.10 -36.00
C LEU A 832 -0.26 -8.80 -36.44
N PHE A 833 0.02 -7.71 -35.74
CA PHE A 833 -0.38 -6.37 -36.15
C PHE A 833 0.83 -5.46 -36.15
N THR A 834 1.21 -4.93 -37.32
CA THR A 834 2.29 -3.95 -37.43
C THR A 834 1.76 -2.63 -37.97
N SER A 835 2.07 -1.54 -37.25
CA SER A 835 1.74 -0.18 -37.67
C SER A 835 2.99 0.66 -37.92
N SER A 836 2.91 1.53 -38.92
CA SER A 836 3.91 2.59 -39.16
C SER A 836 3.77 3.75 -38.20
N SER A 837 2.62 3.91 -37.53
CA SER A 837 2.47 4.85 -36.42
C SER A 837 2.89 4.19 -35.12
N LEU A 838 3.86 4.76 -34.39
CA LEU A 838 4.33 4.21 -33.12
C LEU A 838 3.27 4.26 -32.01
N THR A 839 2.24 5.10 -32.19
CA THR A 839 1.03 5.18 -31.35
C THR A 839 -0.14 4.39 -31.93
N GLY A 840 0.08 3.52 -32.93
CA GLY A 840 -1.00 2.75 -33.57
C GLY A 840 -1.56 1.60 -32.75
N ILE A 841 -0.98 1.27 -31.58
CA ILE A 841 -1.26 0.06 -30.79
C ILE A 841 -1.53 0.33 -29.31
#